data_AF-A0A954GPJ1-F1
#
_entry.id   AF-A0A954GPJ1-F1
#
_cell.length_a   1.000
_cell.length_b   1.000
_cell.length_c   1.000
_cell.angle_alpha   90.00
_cell.angle_beta   90.00
_cell.angle_gamma   90.00
#
_symmetry.space_group_name_H-M   'P 1'
#
loop_
_entity.id
_entity.type
_entity.pdbx_description
1 polymer ?
#
loop_
_entity_poly.entity_id
_entity_poly.type
_entity_poly.pdbx_seq_one_letter_code
_entity_poly.pdbx_strand_id
1 'polypeptide(L)'
;MSLLTAEELTNRSQQAQQTLHEYGVSYNVFAERGDHHPWSLDLIPLTLSREQWDWLSRALSQRARLLDRITRDIYGPQELLKSGEIPAEVVFPQIRYQRAFADLIAPNQVALTLYATELARSVDGLWYAMADRTDAPVGLGFALENRVITSRLMPQIMHRLRMERLAPFFLRVKNSLVRLSGKDSPRIVVLSPGPQSRFYFEDVYLARYLGYTLVEGSDLAVRDDQVFLKTLSGLHPVDVIYSRTLESALDPLEQGANAGSGIPGLLQAVRSGNVRLANAPGCGLLEAPVFMAFLPKLCSKLLNEPLMLPSIPTWWYGDPASQRIVNERFAELVIKPAFQSSGQDEYLVSELSPQKLQDLRAQMARNPGHFVAQERIQRSAAPCWRDQQLQPGHIALRTYGVAEANGSYQLMPGGLVRVADSSQPMELSVLAGISSKDLWIPAEGEVAPISLLIPPDTPVTLKRSEPLFPSRVADNLYWLGQSIERAGFLARLLRAALARLTDESDDDLPELTGLLRALVDQGQLDPGYVIDDLETKLPDLQEYMVKVLFDPTEPLGLANAMSELRRLNASVRDWISPELWQTSQYASEDYFAAAANTDDFSELLTVVDRLLFDLAAVSGQVHDGMIRGPAWRFLDIGRRIERATNTAKLLLSTIDAELIAQRPMLRALLEVLDCRMTYRMRYLENLQQNGVLDLAITDETNPHSISFQAVLLVEHLESLPQDRHPLRSPESRSLMRLVHSARMLTTLELEESPPNQVVVELQRMQKSLKELADELTKKYLVHSVRPQQMGD
;
A
#
# COMPACT_ATOMS: atom_id res chain seq x y z
N MET A 1 33.38 20.15 -0.12
CA MET A 1 32.07 20.78 0.21
C MET A 1 32.21 22.28 0.46
N SER A 2 33.06 23.03 -0.27
CA SER A 2 33.20 24.50 -0.12
C SER A 2 32.18 25.30 -0.96
N LEU A 3 31.04 24.69 -1.29
CA LEU A 3 30.04 25.23 -2.24
C LEU A 3 28.67 25.49 -1.59
N LEU A 4 28.46 25.04 -0.35
CA LEU A 4 27.19 25.23 0.35
C LEU A 4 27.47 25.81 1.74
N THR A 5 26.73 26.85 2.12
CA THR A 5 26.73 27.35 3.49
C THR A 5 25.93 26.43 4.41
N ALA A 6 26.11 26.54 5.73
CA ALA A 6 25.31 25.78 6.70
C ALA A 6 23.80 26.09 6.58
N GLU A 7 23.47 27.33 6.26
CA GLU A 7 22.10 27.78 6.02
C GLU A 7 21.50 27.14 4.76
N GLU A 8 22.24 27.14 3.64
CA GLU A 8 21.79 26.50 2.40
C GLU A 8 21.58 24.99 2.57
N LEU A 9 22.46 24.32 3.32
CA LEU A 9 22.34 22.89 3.60
C LEU A 9 21.13 22.59 4.49
N THR A 10 20.86 23.44 5.50
CA THR A 10 19.67 23.33 6.35
C THR A 10 18.39 23.52 5.55
N ASN A 11 18.31 24.55 4.72
CA ASN A 11 17.14 24.82 3.87
C ASN A 11 16.88 23.66 2.90
N ARG A 12 17.91 23.14 2.23
CA ARG A 12 17.76 21.98 1.35
C ARG A 12 17.38 20.72 2.12
N SER A 13 17.92 20.52 3.33
CA SER A 13 17.55 19.38 4.17
C SER A 13 16.07 19.42 4.54
N GLN A 14 15.54 20.59 4.92
CA GLN A 14 14.11 20.76 5.18
C GLN A 14 13.25 20.49 3.93
N GLN A 15 13.66 21.01 2.77
CA GLN A 15 12.99 20.72 1.49
C GLN A 15 12.98 19.21 1.16
N ALA A 16 14.07 18.50 1.46
CA ALA A 16 14.15 17.05 1.28
C ALA A 16 13.14 16.30 2.17
N GLN A 17 13.06 16.67 3.46
CA GLN A 17 12.08 16.06 4.38
C GLN A 17 10.65 16.37 3.95
N GLN A 18 10.37 17.59 3.52
CA GLN A 18 9.06 17.98 3.01
C GLN A 18 8.69 17.16 1.74
N THR A 19 9.62 17.01 0.80
CA THR A 19 9.40 16.23 -0.42
C THR A 19 9.10 14.76 -0.10
N LEU A 20 9.83 14.16 0.86
CA LEU A 20 9.57 12.78 1.32
C LEU A 20 8.18 12.63 1.95
N HIS A 21 7.75 13.63 2.73
CA HIS A 21 6.42 13.66 3.32
C HIS A 21 5.33 13.79 2.25
N GLU A 22 5.48 14.70 1.28
CA GLU A 22 4.55 14.88 0.16
C GLU A 22 4.45 13.61 -0.69
N TYR A 23 5.56 12.90 -0.86
CA TYR A 23 5.58 11.60 -1.55
C TYR A 23 5.17 10.43 -0.66
N GLY A 24 4.60 10.66 0.53
CA GLY A 24 4.03 9.61 1.37
C GLY A 24 5.00 8.47 1.66
N VAL A 25 6.32 8.75 1.70
CA VAL A 25 7.37 7.77 2.05
C VAL A 25 7.31 7.43 3.55
N SER A 26 6.51 8.19 4.30
CA SER A 26 6.51 8.26 5.75
C SER A 26 5.44 7.44 6.47
N TYR A 27 4.45 6.86 5.77
CA TYR A 27 3.25 6.34 6.43
C TYR A 27 3.01 4.86 6.15
N ASN A 28 3.29 4.03 7.15
CA ASN A 28 2.56 2.78 7.32
C ASN A 28 1.27 3.11 8.08
N VAL A 29 0.13 3.05 7.39
CA VAL A 29 -1.22 3.30 7.94
C VAL A 29 -1.58 2.30 9.06
N PHE A 30 -0.83 1.20 9.18
CA PHE A 30 -1.07 0.09 10.12
C PHE A 30 0.10 -0.17 11.07
N ALA A 31 1.07 0.76 11.21
CA ALA A 31 2.03 0.64 12.30
C ALA A 31 1.27 0.77 13.64
N GLU A 32 1.33 -0.27 14.48
CA GLU A 32 0.80 -0.23 15.84
C GLU A 32 1.38 0.97 16.60
N ARG A 33 0.54 1.57 17.46
CA ARG A 33 0.85 2.75 18.30
C ARG A 33 2.31 2.71 18.83
N GLY A 34 3.16 3.62 18.36
CA GLY A 34 4.42 3.93 19.05
C GLY A 34 5.61 4.34 18.17
N ASP A 35 5.84 3.71 17.02
CA ASP A 35 7.06 3.92 16.22
C ASP A 35 6.78 4.55 14.85
N HIS A 36 6.15 5.73 14.87
CA HIS A 36 6.04 6.58 13.68
C HIS A 36 7.31 7.42 13.53
N HIS A 37 8.42 6.81 13.11
CA HIS A 37 9.57 7.60 12.65
C HIS A 37 9.53 7.69 11.12
N PRO A 38 9.15 8.86 10.56
CA PRO A 38 9.13 9.05 9.12
C PRO A 38 10.54 8.82 8.56
N TRP A 39 10.61 8.16 7.40
CA TRP A 39 11.89 7.97 6.72
C TRP A 39 12.54 9.32 6.45
N SER A 40 13.78 9.49 6.91
CA SER A 40 14.52 10.73 6.71
C SER A 40 15.71 10.55 5.76
N LEU A 41 15.93 11.54 4.90
CA LEU A 41 17.09 11.60 4.01
C LEU A 41 18.09 12.64 4.49
N ASP A 42 19.31 12.19 4.79
CA ASP A 42 20.45 13.05 4.97
C ASP A 42 21.09 13.36 3.61
N LEU A 43 21.12 14.64 3.27
CA LEU A 43 21.62 15.12 1.98
C LEU A 43 23.13 15.00 1.80
N ILE A 44 23.90 14.73 2.86
CA ILE A 44 25.33 14.48 2.72
C ILE A 44 25.52 13.05 2.20
N PRO A 45 25.96 12.86 0.95
CA PRO A 45 26.04 11.54 0.34
C PRO A 45 27.26 10.78 0.87
N LEU A 46 27.16 9.46 0.87
CA LEU A 46 28.35 8.60 0.97
C LEU A 46 28.98 8.51 -0.42
N THR A 47 30.27 8.81 -0.55
CA THR A 47 30.97 8.70 -1.84
C THR A 47 31.98 7.56 -1.79
N LEU A 48 31.97 6.70 -2.80
CA LEU A 48 33.02 5.68 -3.00
C LEU A 48 33.81 6.00 -4.26
N SER A 49 35.11 5.66 -4.27
CA SER A 49 35.90 5.79 -5.48
C SER A 49 35.44 4.77 -6.53
N ARG A 50 35.71 5.06 -7.79
CA ARG A 50 35.41 4.15 -8.90
C ARG A 50 36.10 2.79 -8.71
N GLU A 51 37.38 2.79 -8.38
CA GLU A 51 38.17 1.58 -8.14
C GLU A 51 37.59 0.70 -7.02
N GLN A 52 37.18 1.32 -5.90
CA GLN A 52 36.53 0.62 -4.80
C GLN A 52 35.22 -0.02 -5.25
N TRP A 53 34.43 0.72 -6.03
CA TRP A 53 33.16 0.24 -6.55
C TRP A 53 33.33 -0.90 -7.58
N ASP A 54 34.33 -0.84 -8.45
CA ASP A 54 34.60 -1.89 -9.44
C ASP A 54 35.10 -3.18 -8.78
N TRP A 55 35.89 -3.08 -7.72
CA TRP A 55 36.26 -4.25 -6.91
C TRP A 55 35.03 -4.85 -6.22
N LEU A 56 34.23 -4.02 -5.52
CA LEU A 56 33.01 -4.47 -4.86
C LEU A 56 32.03 -5.11 -5.84
N SER A 57 31.83 -4.50 -7.01
CA SER A 57 30.91 -4.99 -8.04
C SER A 57 31.31 -6.39 -8.54
N ARG A 58 32.60 -6.63 -8.79
CA ARG A 58 33.10 -7.96 -9.18
C ARG A 58 32.89 -8.99 -8.07
N ALA A 59 33.23 -8.63 -6.84
CA ALA A 59 33.11 -9.53 -5.69
C ALA A 59 31.64 -9.90 -5.40
N LEU A 60 30.74 -8.91 -5.47
CA LEU A 60 29.30 -9.12 -5.30
C LEU A 60 28.70 -9.91 -6.45
N SER A 61 29.17 -9.71 -7.69
CA SER A 61 28.73 -10.54 -8.82
C SER A 61 29.15 -12.00 -8.68
N GLN A 62 30.36 -12.26 -8.16
CA GLN A 62 30.81 -13.63 -7.85
C GLN A 62 29.92 -14.25 -6.78
N ARG A 63 29.64 -13.51 -5.70
CA ARG A 63 28.78 -13.96 -4.61
C ARG A 63 27.36 -14.27 -5.07
N ALA A 64 26.75 -13.42 -5.89
CA ALA A 64 25.43 -13.65 -6.48
C ALA A 64 25.38 -14.92 -7.34
N ARG A 65 26.39 -15.12 -8.21
CA ARG A 65 26.56 -16.35 -9.01
C ARG A 65 26.66 -17.59 -8.15
N LEU A 66 27.38 -17.50 -7.03
CA LEU A 66 27.53 -18.60 -6.08
C LEU A 66 26.18 -18.96 -5.45
N LEU A 67 25.46 -17.97 -4.92
CA LEU A 67 24.16 -18.18 -4.28
C LEU A 67 23.13 -18.74 -5.27
N ASP A 68 23.08 -18.23 -6.49
CA ASP A 68 22.21 -18.75 -7.54
C ASP A 68 22.47 -20.24 -7.86
N ARG A 69 23.75 -20.67 -7.90
CA ARG A 69 24.11 -22.08 -8.10
C ARG A 69 23.72 -22.95 -6.90
N ILE A 70 23.90 -22.44 -5.67
CA ILE A 70 23.52 -23.17 -4.46
C ILE A 70 22.00 -23.39 -4.42
N THR A 71 21.19 -22.36 -4.70
CA THR A 71 19.72 -22.49 -4.73
C THR A 71 19.29 -23.55 -5.75
N ARG A 72 19.83 -23.50 -6.96
CA ARG A 72 19.52 -24.46 -8.03
C ARG A 72 19.92 -25.89 -7.68
N ASP A 73 21.03 -26.07 -6.97
CA ASP A 73 21.43 -27.39 -6.49
C ASP A 73 20.48 -27.93 -5.42
N ILE A 74 20.18 -27.13 -4.38
CA ILE A 74 19.36 -27.55 -3.23
C ILE A 74 17.94 -27.98 -3.66
N TYR A 75 17.33 -27.26 -4.59
CA TYR A 75 15.97 -27.55 -5.08
C TYR A 75 15.94 -28.38 -6.37
N GLY A 76 17.10 -28.82 -6.86
CA GLY A 76 17.25 -29.67 -8.04
C GLY A 76 18.08 -30.93 -7.73
N PRO A 77 19.30 -31.08 -8.28
CA PRO A 77 20.06 -32.33 -8.21
C PRO A 77 20.63 -32.67 -6.82
N GLN A 78 20.73 -31.70 -5.90
CA GLN A 78 21.21 -31.85 -4.52
C GLN A 78 22.62 -32.46 -4.39
N GLU A 79 23.54 -32.10 -5.29
CA GLU A 79 24.92 -32.60 -5.28
C GLU A 79 25.71 -32.11 -4.06
N LEU A 80 25.43 -30.89 -3.57
CA LEU A 80 26.08 -30.33 -2.38
C LEU A 80 25.71 -31.11 -1.12
N LEU A 81 24.47 -31.58 -1.04
CA LEU A 81 24.00 -32.45 0.05
C LEU A 81 24.58 -33.87 -0.10
N LYS A 82 24.50 -34.45 -1.30
CA LYS A 82 25.01 -35.81 -1.59
C LYS A 82 26.51 -35.95 -1.38
N SER A 83 27.28 -34.90 -1.68
CA SER A 83 28.74 -34.88 -1.48
C SER A 83 29.18 -34.44 -0.08
N GLY A 84 28.24 -34.07 0.81
CA GLY A 84 28.53 -33.66 2.18
C GLY A 84 29.18 -32.28 2.31
N GLU A 85 29.11 -31.44 1.28
CA GLU A 85 29.63 -30.07 1.34
C GLU A 85 28.74 -29.15 2.15
N ILE A 86 27.43 -29.38 2.05
CA ILE A 86 26.42 -28.80 2.93
C ILE A 86 25.80 -29.96 3.71
N PRO A 87 25.91 -29.97 5.05
CA PRO A 87 25.23 -30.97 5.86
C PRO A 87 23.71 -30.86 5.71
N ALA A 88 23.01 -31.99 5.65
CA ALA A 88 21.54 -32.03 5.56
C ALA A 88 20.85 -31.28 6.71
N GLU A 89 21.47 -31.30 7.89
CA GLU A 89 21.09 -30.58 9.11
C GLU A 89 21.21 -29.05 9.00
N VAL A 90 21.92 -28.53 7.99
CA VAL A 90 21.91 -27.09 7.68
C VAL A 90 20.67 -26.71 6.86
N VAL A 91 20.11 -27.62 6.05
CA VAL A 91 19.04 -27.29 5.08
C VAL A 91 17.65 -27.68 5.59
N PHE A 92 17.45 -28.97 5.93
CA PHE A 92 16.11 -29.50 6.18
C PHE A 92 15.40 -29.00 7.45
N PRO A 93 16.10 -28.61 8.53
CA PRO A 93 15.44 -28.05 9.71
C PRO A 93 14.93 -26.61 9.53
N GLN A 94 15.34 -25.92 8.47
CA GLN A 94 14.95 -24.52 8.28
C GLN A 94 13.47 -24.39 7.93
N ILE A 95 12.76 -23.47 8.58
CA ILE A 95 11.37 -23.12 8.25
C ILE A 95 11.22 -22.66 6.79
N ARG A 96 12.27 -22.03 6.25
CA ARG A 96 12.33 -21.52 4.88
C ARG A 96 12.52 -22.61 3.83
N TYR A 97 12.99 -23.81 4.23
CA TYR A 97 13.07 -24.93 3.33
C TYR A 97 11.67 -25.54 3.11
N GLN A 98 11.05 -25.25 1.97
CA GLN A 98 9.78 -25.86 1.61
C GLN A 98 9.94 -26.87 0.49
N ARG A 99 9.49 -28.11 0.74
CA ARG A 99 9.50 -29.17 -0.29
C ARG A 99 8.67 -28.81 -1.52
N ALA A 100 7.64 -27.98 -1.36
CA ALA A 100 6.81 -27.46 -2.44
C ALA A 100 7.61 -26.72 -3.52
N PHE A 101 8.79 -26.18 -3.18
CA PHE A 101 9.65 -25.46 -4.10
C PHE A 101 10.58 -26.35 -4.95
N ALA A 102 10.57 -27.66 -4.71
CA ALA A 102 11.34 -28.59 -5.53
C ALA A 102 10.89 -28.51 -7.01
N ASP A 103 11.88 -28.55 -7.91
CA ASP A 103 11.68 -28.56 -9.38
C ASP A 103 10.92 -27.35 -9.96
N LEU A 104 10.76 -26.25 -9.20
CA LEU A 104 10.15 -25.01 -9.71
C LEU A 104 11.09 -24.17 -10.59
N ILE A 105 12.41 -24.42 -10.51
CA ILE A 105 13.42 -23.71 -11.28
C ILE A 105 13.77 -24.53 -12.52
N ALA A 106 13.52 -23.99 -13.72
CA ALA A 106 13.90 -24.70 -14.94
C ALA A 106 15.44 -24.80 -15.10
N PRO A 107 15.98 -25.85 -15.76
CA PRO A 107 17.43 -26.10 -15.83
C PRO A 107 18.31 -24.94 -16.33
N ASN A 108 17.78 -24.10 -17.24
CA ASN A 108 18.49 -22.94 -17.79
C ASN A 108 17.98 -21.59 -17.26
N GLN A 109 17.09 -21.61 -16.27
CA GLN A 109 16.56 -20.41 -15.64
C GLN A 109 17.54 -19.92 -14.56
N VAL A 110 17.71 -18.61 -14.48
CA VAL A 110 18.35 -17.98 -13.32
C VAL A 110 17.34 -17.95 -12.18
N ALA A 111 17.71 -18.51 -11.02
CA ALA A 111 16.85 -18.52 -9.85
C ALA A 111 16.81 -17.14 -9.18
N LEU A 112 18.00 -16.57 -8.97
CA LEU A 112 18.19 -15.31 -8.28
C LEU A 112 18.25 -14.16 -9.30
N THR A 113 17.10 -13.62 -9.70
CA THR A 113 17.04 -12.54 -10.71
C THR A 113 17.54 -11.21 -10.15
N LEU A 114 17.15 -10.89 -8.92
CA LEU A 114 17.54 -9.73 -8.14
C LEU A 114 18.23 -10.19 -6.87
N TYR A 115 19.32 -9.54 -6.52
CA TYR A 115 20.13 -9.86 -5.35
C TYR A 115 20.46 -8.58 -4.61
N ALA A 116 20.43 -8.61 -3.28
CA ALA A 116 20.97 -7.52 -2.48
C ALA A 116 21.90 -8.05 -1.39
N THR A 117 22.84 -7.20 -0.98
CA THR A 117 23.83 -7.54 0.05
C THR A 117 23.95 -6.39 1.03
N GLU A 118 23.90 -6.72 2.32
CA GLU A 118 24.27 -5.81 3.40
C GLU A 118 25.78 -5.82 3.59
N LEU A 119 26.37 -4.64 3.53
CA LEU A 119 27.80 -4.43 3.65
C LEU A 119 28.11 -3.56 4.86
N ALA A 120 29.12 -3.98 5.61
CA ALA A 120 29.80 -3.14 6.57
C ALA A 120 31.23 -2.91 6.12
N ARG A 121 31.71 -1.68 6.32
CA ARG A 121 33.13 -1.36 6.24
C ARG A 121 33.68 -1.27 7.65
N SER A 122 34.75 -1.99 7.96
CA SER A 122 35.42 -1.89 9.26
C SER A 122 36.16 -0.57 9.39
N VAL A 123 36.57 -0.23 10.62
CA VAL A 123 37.46 0.92 10.90
C VAL A 123 38.80 0.82 10.16
N ASP A 124 39.28 -0.40 9.90
CA ASP A 124 40.50 -0.66 9.11
C ASP A 124 40.28 -0.54 7.59
N GLY A 125 39.05 -0.23 7.16
CA GLY A 125 38.68 0.01 5.78
C GLY A 125 38.34 -1.25 4.97
N LEU A 126 38.36 -2.44 5.59
CA LEU A 126 37.99 -3.71 4.97
C LEU A 126 36.47 -3.85 4.83
N TRP A 127 36.03 -4.52 3.77
CA TRP A 127 34.61 -4.76 3.50
C TRP A 127 34.20 -6.18 3.89
N TYR A 128 33.04 -6.28 4.53
CA TYR A 128 32.43 -7.55 4.92
C TYR A 128 30.98 -7.63 4.44
N ALA A 129 30.59 -8.79 3.92
CA ALA A 129 29.19 -9.12 3.73
C ALA A 129 28.57 -9.52 5.08
N MET A 130 27.58 -8.74 5.50
CA MET A 130 26.88 -8.91 6.78
C MET A 130 25.63 -9.77 6.64
N ALA A 131 24.95 -9.70 5.49
CA ALA A 131 23.79 -10.49 5.16
C ALA A 131 23.56 -10.51 3.65
N ASP A 132 23.04 -11.63 3.14
CA ASP A 132 22.53 -11.77 1.78
C ASP A 132 21.00 -11.65 1.80
N ARG A 133 20.45 -10.94 0.82
CA ARG A 133 18.99 -10.78 0.61
C ARG A 133 18.62 -11.33 -0.75
N THR A 134 17.97 -12.47 -0.74
CA THR A 134 17.79 -13.36 -1.90
C THR A 134 16.32 -13.71 -2.16
N ASP A 135 15.42 -13.44 -1.23
CA ASP A 135 13.98 -13.63 -1.40
C ASP A 135 13.35 -12.46 -2.19
N ALA A 136 12.84 -11.45 -1.49
CA ALA A 136 12.27 -10.23 -2.04
C ALA A 136 13.02 -8.99 -1.49
N PRO A 137 14.21 -8.64 -2.03
CA PRO A 137 15.04 -7.59 -1.45
C PRO A 137 14.36 -6.22 -1.51
N VAL A 138 14.17 -5.59 -0.35
CA VAL A 138 13.61 -4.24 -0.17
C VAL A 138 14.70 -3.15 -0.11
N GLY A 139 14.33 -1.89 -0.28
CA GLY A 139 15.21 -0.73 -0.25
C GLY A 139 15.65 -0.19 -1.62
N LEU A 140 15.31 -0.87 -2.72
CA LEU A 140 15.72 -0.48 -4.07
C LEU A 140 14.96 0.78 -4.51
N GLY A 141 13.66 0.87 -4.21
CA GLY A 141 12.86 2.07 -4.46
C GLY A 141 13.35 3.27 -3.65
N PHE A 142 13.71 3.05 -2.38
CA PHE A 142 14.29 4.10 -1.51
C PHE A 142 15.64 4.62 -2.03
N ALA A 143 16.52 3.74 -2.52
CA ALA A 143 17.79 4.15 -3.12
C ALA A 143 17.57 5.03 -4.37
N LEU A 144 16.58 4.70 -5.19
CA LEU A 144 16.21 5.50 -6.35
C LEU A 144 15.60 6.84 -5.95
N GLU A 145 14.69 6.86 -4.97
CA GLU A 145 14.07 8.10 -4.49
C GLU A 145 15.10 9.05 -3.86
N ASN A 146 16.00 8.52 -3.03
CA ASN A 146 17.14 9.27 -2.50
C ASN A 146 17.93 9.93 -3.63
N ARG A 147 18.22 9.20 -4.71
CA ARG A 147 18.93 9.74 -5.87
C ARG A 147 18.14 10.81 -6.62
N VAL A 148 16.82 10.64 -6.76
CA VAL A 148 15.95 11.62 -7.42
C VAL A 148 15.96 12.93 -6.62
N ILE A 149 15.75 12.86 -5.31
CA ILE A 149 15.76 14.03 -4.42
C ILE A 149 17.13 14.72 -4.42
N THR A 150 18.22 13.97 -4.22
CA THR A 150 19.58 14.54 -4.21
C THR A 150 19.94 15.17 -5.56
N SER A 151 19.50 14.60 -6.69
CA SER A 151 19.75 15.16 -8.03
C SER A 151 19.02 16.47 -8.27
N ARG A 152 17.85 16.66 -7.68
CA ARG A 152 17.09 17.92 -7.75
C ARG A 152 17.64 18.98 -6.82
N LEU A 153 18.05 18.59 -5.61
CA LEU A 153 18.53 19.52 -4.59
C LEU A 153 20.01 19.86 -4.70
N MET A 154 20.84 19.02 -5.34
CA MET A 154 22.29 19.23 -5.51
C MET A 154 22.80 19.03 -6.96
N PRO A 155 22.12 19.57 -8.00
CA PRO A 155 22.43 19.26 -9.40
C PRO A 155 23.85 19.70 -9.81
N GLN A 156 24.29 20.87 -9.36
CA GLN A 156 25.61 21.43 -9.71
C GLN A 156 26.76 20.56 -9.18
N ILE A 157 26.61 20.01 -7.96
CA ILE A 157 27.63 19.16 -7.33
C ILE A 157 27.70 17.82 -8.07
N MET A 158 26.55 17.21 -8.35
CA MET A 158 26.50 15.93 -9.07
C MET A 158 27.05 16.03 -10.49
N HIS A 159 26.75 17.12 -11.20
CA HIS A 159 27.30 17.36 -12.53
C HIS A 159 28.82 17.55 -12.49
N ARG A 160 29.33 18.34 -11.53
CA ARG A 160 30.77 18.58 -11.37
C ARG A 160 31.54 17.29 -11.06
N LEU A 161 30.96 16.41 -10.24
CA LEU A 161 31.59 15.14 -9.85
C LEU A 161 31.29 14.00 -10.82
N ARG A 162 30.51 14.24 -11.89
CA ARG A 162 30.14 13.24 -12.91
C ARG A 162 29.56 11.96 -12.30
N MET A 163 28.53 12.10 -11.49
CA MET A 163 27.91 10.96 -10.81
C MET A 163 27.20 10.01 -11.78
N GLU A 164 27.44 8.71 -11.63
CA GLU A 164 26.78 7.64 -12.39
C GLU A 164 25.26 7.69 -12.25
N ARG A 165 24.53 7.40 -13.33
CA ARG A 165 23.06 7.34 -13.29
C ARG A 165 22.59 5.96 -12.85
N LEU A 166 21.47 5.90 -12.13
CA LEU A 166 20.85 4.62 -11.73
C LEU A 166 19.96 4.02 -12.83
N ALA A 167 19.43 4.84 -13.74
CA ALA A 167 18.50 4.39 -14.80
C ALA A 167 18.99 3.19 -15.62
N PRO A 168 20.29 3.07 -16.01
CA PRO A 168 20.80 1.88 -16.70
C PRO A 168 20.60 0.58 -15.93
N PHE A 169 20.67 0.59 -14.61
CA PHE A 169 20.44 -0.60 -13.79
C PHE A 169 18.99 -1.07 -13.89
N PHE A 170 18.03 -0.15 -13.79
CA PHE A 170 16.61 -0.50 -13.90
C PHE A 170 16.22 -0.95 -15.31
N LEU A 171 16.90 -0.47 -16.36
CA LEU A 171 16.72 -1.01 -17.71
C LEU A 171 17.15 -2.48 -17.77
N ARG A 172 18.25 -2.83 -17.08
CA ARG A 172 18.71 -4.22 -16.95
C ARG A 172 17.72 -5.07 -16.15
N VAL A 173 17.10 -4.51 -15.10
CA VAL A 173 15.97 -5.17 -14.40
C VAL A 173 14.83 -5.47 -15.36
N LYS A 174 14.38 -4.51 -16.17
CA LYS A 174 13.34 -4.76 -17.20
C LYS A 174 13.75 -5.86 -18.17
N ASN A 175 14.96 -5.79 -18.71
CA ASN A 175 15.46 -6.77 -19.67
C ASN A 175 15.59 -8.17 -19.04
N SER A 176 15.96 -8.26 -17.76
CA SER A 176 16.05 -9.52 -17.02
C SER A 176 14.67 -10.15 -16.83
N LEU A 177 13.67 -9.34 -16.45
CA LEU A 177 12.28 -9.80 -16.31
C LEU A 177 11.67 -10.24 -17.64
N VAL A 178 11.91 -9.51 -18.73
CA VAL A 178 11.46 -9.91 -20.08
C VAL A 178 12.10 -11.23 -20.48
N ARG A 179 13.41 -11.39 -20.26
CA ARG A 179 14.15 -12.61 -20.60
C ARG A 179 13.64 -13.85 -19.86
N LEU A 180 13.21 -13.72 -18.60
CA LEU A 180 12.63 -14.84 -17.83
C LEU A 180 11.44 -15.47 -18.55
N SER A 181 10.63 -14.68 -19.26
CA SER A 181 9.44 -15.18 -19.96
C SER A 181 9.76 -16.04 -21.19
N GLY A 182 10.92 -15.82 -21.82
CA GLY A 182 11.23 -16.37 -23.15
C GLY A 182 10.37 -15.82 -24.30
N LYS A 183 9.57 -14.77 -24.09
CA LYS A 183 8.67 -14.14 -25.08
C LYS A 183 9.14 -12.73 -25.43
N ASP A 184 8.79 -12.26 -26.63
CA ASP A 184 9.15 -10.91 -27.11
C ASP A 184 8.34 -9.79 -26.43
N SER A 185 7.11 -10.08 -25.99
CA SER A 185 6.23 -9.10 -25.36
C SER A 185 5.43 -9.74 -24.22
N PRO A 186 6.10 -10.12 -23.11
CA PRO A 186 5.44 -10.76 -21.99
C PRO A 186 4.61 -9.78 -21.17
N ARG A 187 3.53 -10.27 -20.57
CA ARG A 187 2.82 -9.58 -19.50
C ARG A 187 3.54 -9.80 -18.17
N ILE A 188 4.15 -8.73 -17.68
CA ILE A 188 4.87 -8.70 -16.42
C ILE A 188 4.05 -7.87 -15.42
N VAL A 189 3.85 -8.41 -14.22
CA VAL A 189 3.17 -7.73 -13.10
C VAL A 189 4.09 -7.67 -11.87
N VAL A 190 3.88 -6.68 -11.00
CA VAL A 190 4.58 -6.57 -9.71
C VAL A 190 3.62 -6.99 -8.60
N LEU A 191 3.90 -8.12 -7.94
CA LEU A 191 3.06 -8.63 -6.85
C LEU A 191 3.47 -7.98 -5.54
N SER A 192 2.57 -7.23 -4.91
CA SER A 192 2.75 -6.64 -3.58
C SER A 192 1.89 -7.33 -2.53
N PRO A 193 2.34 -7.40 -1.27
CA PRO A 193 1.51 -7.78 -0.14
C PRO A 193 0.38 -6.77 0.18
N GLY A 194 0.39 -5.58 -0.46
CA GLY A 194 -0.66 -4.58 -0.33
C GLY A 194 -0.38 -3.48 0.71
N PRO A 195 -1.34 -2.55 0.93
CA PRO A 195 -1.15 -1.34 1.74
C PRO A 195 -0.79 -1.56 3.21
N GLN A 196 -1.01 -2.77 3.74
CA GLN A 196 -0.62 -3.14 5.11
C GLN A 196 0.89 -3.34 5.27
N SER A 197 1.61 -3.50 4.16
CA SER A 197 3.06 -3.62 4.19
C SER A 197 3.72 -2.27 4.42
N ARG A 198 4.67 -2.24 5.37
CA ARG A 198 5.60 -1.12 5.60
C ARG A 198 6.43 -0.73 4.37
N PHE A 199 6.47 -1.56 3.32
CA PHE A 199 7.22 -1.32 2.08
C PHE A 199 6.32 -1.03 0.88
N TYR A 200 5.00 -0.85 1.08
CA TYR A 200 4.05 -0.64 -0.01
C TYR A 200 4.40 0.58 -0.88
N PHE A 201 4.92 1.66 -0.29
CA PHE A 201 5.45 2.81 -1.04
C PHE A 201 6.50 2.40 -2.08
N GLU A 202 7.46 1.56 -1.69
CA GLU A 202 8.50 1.10 -2.59
C GLU A 202 7.93 0.25 -3.74
N ASP A 203 6.96 -0.61 -3.45
CA ASP A 203 6.35 -1.48 -4.45
C ASP A 203 5.61 -0.65 -5.52
N VAL A 204 4.78 0.30 -5.08
CA VAL A 204 4.12 1.32 -5.91
C VAL A 204 5.14 2.07 -6.76
N TYR A 205 6.18 2.60 -6.12
CA TYR A 205 7.16 3.43 -6.78
C TYR A 205 7.93 2.66 -7.85
N LEU A 206 8.34 1.42 -7.56
CA LEU A 206 9.05 0.56 -8.52
C LEU A 206 8.13 0.11 -9.66
N ALA A 207 6.88 -0.26 -9.39
CA ALA A 207 5.93 -0.65 -10.43
C ALA A 207 5.72 0.48 -11.44
N ARG A 208 5.49 1.71 -10.94
CA ARG A 208 5.38 2.92 -11.77
C ARG A 208 6.66 3.23 -12.53
N TYR A 209 7.83 3.15 -11.88
CA TYR A 209 9.10 3.48 -12.50
C TYR A 209 9.51 2.47 -13.60
N LEU A 210 9.20 1.19 -13.40
CA LEU A 210 9.45 0.13 -14.39
C LEU A 210 8.38 0.09 -15.49
N GLY A 211 7.18 0.61 -15.22
CA GLY A 211 6.04 0.61 -16.12
C GLY A 211 5.29 -0.73 -16.16
N TYR A 212 5.18 -1.40 -15.01
CA TYR A 212 4.43 -2.66 -14.86
C TYR A 212 3.22 -2.45 -13.96
N THR A 213 2.18 -3.28 -14.16
CA THR A 213 0.97 -3.23 -13.33
C THR A 213 1.28 -3.75 -11.93
N LEU A 214 1.03 -2.94 -10.90
CA LEU A 214 1.02 -3.37 -9.51
C LEU A 214 -0.23 -4.23 -9.25
N VAL A 215 -0.05 -5.39 -8.64
CA VAL A 215 -1.12 -6.34 -8.34
C VAL A 215 -0.96 -6.87 -6.91
N GLU A 216 -2.08 -7.17 -6.27
CA GLU A 216 -2.12 -7.98 -5.04
C GLU A 216 -2.50 -9.43 -5.38
N GLY A 217 -2.37 -10.36 -4.43
CA GLY A 217 -2.71 -11.76 -4.69
C GLY A 217 -4.17 -11.94 -5.12
N SER A 218 -5.07 -11.11 -4.59
CA SER A 218 -6.49 -11.07 -4.95
C SER A 218 -6.77 -10.46 -6.32
N ASP A 219 -5.80 -9.86 -7.02
CA ASP A 219 -5.94 -9.41 -8.42
C ASP A 219 -5.65 -10.55 -9.41
N LEU A 220 -5.01 -11.62 -8.95
CA LEU A 220 -4.60 -12.76 -9.77
C LEU A 220 -5.51 -13.97 -9.50
N ALA A 221 -5.67 -14.81 -10.52
CA ALA A 221 -6.41 -16.07 -10.41
C ALA A 221 -5.70 -17.14 -11.25
N VAL A 222 -5.66 -18.37 -10.73
CA VAL A 222 -5.14 -19.52 -11.47
C VAL A 222 -6.29 -20.32 -12.07
N ARG A 223 -6.19 -20.63 -13.36
CA ARG A 223 -7.10 -21.52 -14.09
C ARG A 223 -6.29 -22.34 -15.08
N ASP A 224 -6.54 -23.64 -15.15
CA ASP A 224 -5.86 -24.57 -16.06
C ASP A 224 -4.32 -24.42 -16.00
N ASP A 225 -3.79 -24.40 -14.78
CA ASP A 225 -2.37 -24.19 -14.48
C ASP A 225 -1.75 -22.88 -15.03
N GLN A 226 -2.57 -21.89 -15.39
CA GLN A 226 -2.13 -20.57 -15.87
C GLN A 226 -2.61 -19.45 -14.96
N VAL A 227 -1.76 -18.45 -14.74
CA VAL A 227 -2.09 -17.24 -13.96
C VAL A 227 -2.71 -16.18 -14.85
N PHE A 228 -3.83 -15.61 -14.41
CA PHE A 228 -4.51 -14.52 -15.08
C PHE A 228 -4.66 -13.30 -14.17
N LEU A 229 -4.50 -12.12 -14.76
CA LEU A 229 -4.91 -10.85 -14.17
C LEU A 229 -6.42 -10.64 -14.35
N LYS A 230 -7.13 -10.39 -13.25
CA LYS A 230 -8.56 -10.06 -13.25
C LYS A 230 -8.75 -8.58 -13.58
N THR A 231 -9.48 -8.29 -14.65
CA THR A 231 -9.73 -6.93 -15.13
C THR A 231 -11.21 -6.77 -15.47
N LEU A 232 -11.68 -5.53 -15.58
CA LEU A 232 -13.06 -5.26 -16.03
C LEU A 232 -13.41 -5.85 -17.41
N SER A 233 -12.41 -6.11 -18.26
CA SER A 233 -12.60 -6.71 -19.59
C SER A 233 -12.37 -8.22 -19.61
N GLY A 234 -12.23 -8.86 -18.44
CA GLY A 234 -12.01 -10.29 -18.29
C GLY A 234 -10.60 -10.67 -17.82
N LEU A 235 -10.24 -11.92 -18.06
CA LEU A 235 -8.99 -12.53 -17.59
C LEU A 235 -7.88 -12.41 -18.64
N HIS A 236 -6.71 -11.90 -18.24
CA HIS A 236 -5.56 -11.73 -19.14
C HIS A 236 -4.36 -12.53 -18.62
N PRO A 237 -3.73 -13.39 -19.44
CA PRO A 237 -2.64 -14.26 -18.99
C PRO A 237 -1.41 -13.43 -18.56
N VAL A 238 -0.77 -13.87 -17.48
CA VAL A 238 0.45 -13.28 -16.90
C VAL A 238 1.61 -14.23 -17.13
N ASP A 239 2.72 -13.71 -17.66
CA ASP A 239 3.90 -14.51 -18.02
C ASP A 239 4.97 -14.48 -16.92
N VAL A 240 5.14 -13.32 -16.27
CA VAL A 240 6.14 -13.12 -15.21
C VAL A 240 5.54 -12.30 -14.07
N ILE A 241 5.80 -12.74 -12.85
CA ILE A 241 5.47 -11.99 -11.63
C ILE A 241 6.79 -11.59 -10.97
N TYR A 242 7.04 -10.28 -10.91
CA TYR A 242 8.07 -9.73 -10.04
C TYR A 242 7.51 -9.66 -8.62
N SER A 243 7.89 -10.61 -7.76
CA SER A 243 7.33 -10.74 -6.42
C SER A 243 8.04 -9.82 -5.43
N ARG A 244 7.24 -9.03 -4.71
CA ARG A 244 7.62 -8.26 -3.51
C ARG A 244 7.08 -8.90 -2.23
N THR A 245 6.28 -9.95 -2.38
CA THR A 245 5.78 -10.80 -1.30
C THR A 245 6.80 -11.89 -0.97
N LEU A 246 6.92 -12.21 0.33
CA LEU A 246 7.77 -13.29 0.82
C LEU A 246 7.36 -14.62 0.20
N GLU A 247 8.35 -15.48 -0.11
CA GLU A 247 8.09 -16.79 -0.73
C GLU A 247 7.18 -17.70 0.10
N SER A 248 7.09 -17.49 1.43
CA SER A 248 6.21 -18.24 2.35
C SER A 248 4.72 -17.89 2.24
N ALA A 249 4.38 -16.85 1.50
CA ALA A 249 3.04 -16.30 1.35
C ALA A 249 2.58 -16.27 -0.13
N LEU A 250 3.12 -17.19 -0.95
CA LEU A 250 2.87 -17.22 -2.40
C LEU A 250 1.62 -18.03 -2.76
N ASP A 251 1.43 -19.20 -2.15
CA ASP A 251 0.36 -20.13 -2.50
C ASP A 251 -0.25 -20.83 -1.27
N PRO A 252 -1.45 -20.41 -0.84
CA PRO A 252 -2.10 -20.99 0.33
C PRO A 252 -2.51 -22.46 0.16
N LEU A 253 -2.59 -23.00 -1.07
CA LEU A 253 -2.96 -24.40 -1.29
C LEU A 253 -1.82 -25.37 -0.94
N GLU A 254 -0.58 -24.99 -1.27
CA GLU A 254 0.59 -25.83 -0.98
C GLU A 254 1.28 -25.47 0.35
N GLN A 255 1.12 -24.22 0.81
CA GLN A 255 1.81 -23.69 2.01
C GLN A 255 0.90 -23.58 3.24
N GLY A 256 -0.41 -23.82 3.08
CA GLY A 256 -1.41 -23.80 4.15
C GLY A 256 -1.95 -22.41 4.49
N ALA A 257 -2.88 -22.36 5.44
CA ALA A 257 -3.62 -21.15 5.82
C ALA A 257 -2.74 -20.00 6.34
N ASN A 258 -1.53 -20.30 6.83
CA ASN A 258 -0.57 -19.29 7.31
C ASN A 258 0.04 -18.44 6.18
N ALA A 259 -0.12 -18.85 4.90
CA ALA A 259 0.40 -18.12 3.74
C ALA A 259 -0.37 -16.83 3.40
N GLY A 260 -1.46 -16.51 4.12
CA GLY A 260 -2.17 -15.23 3.99
C GLY A 260 -2.79 -15.00 2.60
N SER A 261 -2.66 -13.78 2.08
CA SER A 261 -3.29 -13.28 0.84
C SER A 261 -2.57 -13.70 -0.46
N GLY A 262 -1.91 -14.86 -0.46
CA GLY A 262 -1.24 -15.44 -1.63
C GLY A 262 -2.21 -15.81 -2.76
N ILE A 263 -1.67 -16.43 -3.82
CA ILE A 263 -2.41 -16.76 -5.05
C ILE A 263 -2.63 -18.28 -5.09
N PRO A 264 -3.87 -18.76 -4.84
CA PRO A 264 -4.15 -20.20 -4.81
C PRO A 264 -3.78 -20.88 -6.14
N GLY A 265 -2.92 -21.90 -6.07
CA GLY A 265 -2.45 -22.68 -7.23
C GLY A 265 -1.28 -22.07 -7.99
N LEU A 266 -0.68 -20.98 -7.48
CA LEU A 266 0.46 -20.33 -8.13
C LEU A 266 1.66 -21.27 -8.29
N LEU A 267 2.02 -22.05 -7.27
CA LEU A 267 3.20 -22.91 -7.36
C LEU A 267 3.01 -24.00 -8.43
N GLN A 268 1.79 -24.51 -8.59
CA GLN A 268 1.45 -25.43 -9.68
C GLN A 268 1.55 -24.77 -11.07
N ALA A 269 1.13 -23.51 -11.21
CA ALA A 269 1.30 -22.78 -12.46
C ALA A 269 2.78 -22.51 -12.81
N VAL A 270 3.60 -22.23 -11.80
CA VAL A 270 5.06 -22.10 -11.94
C VAL A 270 5.67 -23.44 -12.36
N ARG A 271 5.29 -24.54 -11.70
CA ARG A 271 5.75 -25.90 -11.99
C ARG A 271 5.43 -26.32 -13.42
N SER A 272 4.28 -25.92 -13.93
CA SER A 272 3.85 -26.16 -15.32
C SER A 272 4.55 -25.28 -16.35
N GLY A 273 5.36 -24.29 -15.90
CA GLY A 273 6.11 -23.39 -16.77
C GLY A 273 5.26 -22.29 -17.43
N ASN A 274 3.99 -22.13 -17.02
CA ASN A 274 3.06 -21.15 -17.59
C ASN A 274 3.30 -19.73 -17.06
N VAL A 275 3.97 -19.59 -15.91
CA VAL A 275 4.37 -18.32 -15.30
C VAL A 275 5.76 -18.45 -14.66
N ARG A 276 6.53 -17.37 -14.63
CA ARG A 276 7.82 -17.30 -13.92
C ARG A 276 7.78 -16.31 -12.77
N LEU A 277 8.45 -16.62 -11.66
CA LEU A 277 8.63 -15.71 -10.53
C LEU A 277 10.04 -15.11 -10.54
N ALA A 278 10.13 -13.82 -10.26
CA ALA A 278 11.38 -13.13 -9.98
C ALA A 278 11.33 -12.61 -8.53
N ASN A 279 12.12 -13.11 -7.59
CA ASN A 279 13.02 -14.28 -7.69
C ASN A 279 12.25 -15.61 -7.72
N ALA A 280 12.94 -16.70 -8.06
CA ALA A 280 12.35 -18.03 -7.98
C ALA A 280 12.16 -18.46 -6.50
N PRO A 281 11.08 -19.20 -6.17
CA PRO A 281 10.87 -19.70 -4.82
C PRO A 281 12.04 -20.57 -4.33
N GLY A 282 12.38 -20.46 -3.06
CA GLY A 282 13.48 -21.18 -2.41
C GLY A 282 14.77 -20.37 -2.32
N CYS A 283 14.90 -19.24 -3.01
CA CYS A 283 16.11 -18.40 -2.91
C CYS A 283 16.32 -17.90 -1.48
N GLY A 284 15.24 -17.62 -0.75
CA GLY A 284 15.32 -17.04 0.58
C GLY A 284 15.92 -17.95 1.65
N LEU A 285 16.00 -19.26 1.41
CA LEU A 285 16.75 -20.19 2.26
C LEU A 285 18.17 -19.67 2.56
N LEU A 286 18.81 -19.05 1.56
CA LEU A 286 20.20 -18.60 1.65
C LEU A 286 20.39 -17.30 2.46
N GLU A 287 19.32 -16.68 2.97
CA GLU A 287 19.44 -15.55 3.91
C GLU A 287 19.84 -16.00 5.33
N ALA A 288 19.81 -17.30 5.61
CA ALA A 288 20.18 -17.85 6.91
C ALA A 288 21.70 -17.67 7.18
N PRO A 289 22.11 -17.12 8.33
CA PRO A 289 23.51 -16.87 8.70
C PRO A 289 24.41 -18.09 8.57
N VAL A 290 23.88 -19.30 8.81
CA VAL A 290 24.63 -20.55 8.74
C VAL A 290 25.37 -20.72 7.42
N PHE A 291 24.80 -20.30 6.29
CA PHE A 291 25.44 -20.44 4.98
C PHE A 291 26.76 -19.68 4.88
N MET A 292 26.93 -18.58 5.63
CA MET A 292 28.17 -17.77 5.61
C MET A 292 29.41 -18.58 5.97
N ALA A 293 29.28 -19.58 6.86
CA ALA A 293 30.36 -20.47 7.25
C ALA A 293 30.82 -21.40 6.10
N PHE A 294 29.94 -21.69 5.14
CA PHE A 294 30.19 -22.62 4.05
C PHE A 294 30.60 -21.94 2.74
N LEU A 295 30.25 -20.65 2.55
CA LEU A 295 30.49 -19.94 1.29
C LEU A 295 31.93 -19.98 0.76
N PRO A 296 33.00 -19.84 1.58
CA PRO A 296 34.38 -19.93 1.06
C PRO A 296 34.69 -21.27 0.38
N LYS A 297 34.29 -22.38 1.02
CA LYS A 297 34.46 -23.73 0.50
C LYS A 297 33.61 -23.96 -0.75
N LEU A 298 32.34 -23.54 -0.70
CA LEU A 298 31.39 -23.66 -1.81
C LEU A 298 31.83 -22.84 -3.04
N CYS A 299 32.39 -21.66 -2.84
CA CYS A 299 32.94 -20.84 -3.91
C CYS A 299 34.05 -21.59 -4.66
N SER A 300 34.95 -22.20 -3.89
CA SER A 300 36.07 -22.97 -4.46
C SER A 300 35.58 -24.18 -5.25
N LYS A 301 34.52 -24.86 -4.78
CA LYS A 301 33.96 -26.04 -5.46
C LYS A 301 33.09 -25.71 -6.68
N LEU A 302 32.22 -24.71 -6.56
CA LEU A 302 31.20 -24.41 -7.58
C LEU A 302 31.69 -23.44 -8.66
N LEU A 303 32.60 -22.53 -8.31
CA LEU A 303 33.14 -21.52 -9.21
C LEU A 303 34.60 -21.73 -9.56
N ASN A 304 35.34 -22.61 -8.86
CA ASN A 304 36.79 -22.77 -8.98
C ASN A 304 37.56 -21.47 -8.69
N GLU A 305 37.03 -20.66 -7.78
CA GLU A 305 37.57 -19.35 -7.42
C GLU A 305 37.56 -19.20 -5.88
N PRO A 306 38.54 -18.50 -5.27
CA PRO A 306 38.43 -18.08 -3.88
C PRO A 306 37.34 -17.00 -3.74
N LEU A 307 36.65 -16.99 -2.60
CA LEU A 307 35.64 -15.99 -2.30
C LEU A 307 36.29 -14.61 -2.15
N MET A 308 35.92 -13.65 -3.01
CA MET A 308 36.53 -12.31 -3.06
C MET A 308 36.12 -11.43 -1.88
N LEU A 309 34.81 -11.36 -1.60
CA LEU A 309 34.26 -10.56 -0.49
C LEU A 309 34.00 -11.50 0.71
N PRO A 310 34.77 -11.39 1.79
CA PRO A 310 34.53 -12.22 2.97
C PRO A 310 33.19 -11.87 3.60
N SER A 311 32.47 -12.90 4.07
CA SER A 311 31.40 -12.70 5.04
C SER A 311 32.00 -12.25 6.37
N ILE A 312 31.19 -11.68 7.26
CA ILE A 312 31.58 -11.57 8.66
C ILE A 312 32.01 -12.95 9.19
N PRO A 313 33.15 -13.07 9.92
CA PRO A 313 33.60 -14.36 10.44
C PRO A 313 32.48 -15.03 11.22
N THR A 314 32.07 -16.21 10.75
CA THR A 314 30.88 -16.93 11.21
C THR A 314 31.24 -18.38 11.48
N TRP A 315 30.88 -18.87 12.66
CA TRP A 315 31.07 -20.24 13.09
C TRP A 315 29.73 -20.89 13.37
N TRP A 316 29.47 -22.03 12.75
CA TRP A 316 28.25 -22.80 13.02
C TRP A 316 28.46 -23.72 14.20
N TYR A 317 27.64 -23.56 15.25
CA TYR A 317 27.83 -24.26 16.51
C TYR A 317 27.46 -25.76 16.43
N GLY A 318 26.92 -26.24 15.30
CA GLY A 318 26.76 -27.66 15.01
C GLY A 318 28.07 -28.38 14.69
N ASP A 319 29.10 -27.67 14.23
CA ASP A 319 30.42 -28.24 13.94
C ASP A 319 31.30 -28.31 15.21
N PRO A 320 31.82 -29.49 15.60
CA PRO A 320 32.66 -29.64 16.79
C PRO A 320 33.94 -28.79 16.80
N ALA A 321 34.51 -28.48 15.63
CA ALA A 321 35.69 -27.61 15.56
C ALA A 321 35.30 -26.15 15.87
N SER A 322 34.21 -25.69 15.26
CA SER A 322 33.58 -24.39 15.54
C SER A 322 33.19 -24.23 17.02
N GLN A 323 32.63 -25.27 17.67
CA GLN A 323 32.28 -25.21 19.09
C GLN A 323 33.45 -24.85 20.00
N ARG A 324 34.66 -25.35 19.72
CA ARG A 324 35.86 -25.02 20.52
C ARG A 324 36.17 -23.53 20.44
N ILE A 325 36.19 -22.99 19.21
CA ILE A 325 36.45 -21.56 18.96
C ILE A 325 35.40 -20.69 19.66
N VAL A 326 34.13 -21.06 19.53
CA VAL A 326 33.01 -20.31 20.13
C VAL A 326 33.07 -20.37 21.66
N ASN A 327 33.38 -21.51 22.25
CA ASN A 327 33.47 -21.64 23.71
C ASN A 327 34.68 -20.90 24.28
N GLU A 328 35.82 -20.88 23.57
CA GLU A 328 37.02 -20.13 23.97
C GLU A 328 36.82 -18.62 23.91
N ARG A 329 36.12 -18.12 22.88
CA ARG A 329 35.92 -16.68 22.62
C ARG A 329 34.51 -16.17 22.96
N PHE A 330 33.72 -16.95 23.70
CA PHE A 330 32.28 -16.74 23.86
C PHE A 330 31.88 -15.30 24.22
N ALA A 331 32.62 -14.67 25.14
CA ALA A 331 32.32 -13.33 25.65
C ALA A 331 32.46 -12.20 24.59
N GLU A 332 33.18 -12.45 23.50
CA GLU A 332 33.48 -11.47 22.45
C GLU A 332 32.53 -11.57 21.24
N LEU A 333 31.68 -12.60 21.20
CA LEU A 333 30.91 -12.99 20.04
C LEU A 333 29.46 -12.50 20.10
N VAL A 334 28.84 -12.43 18.94
CA VAL A 334 27.39 -12.27 18.78
C VAL A 334 26.80 -13.64 18.45
N ILE A 335 25.85 -14.11 19.26
CA ILE A 335 25.16 -15.39 19.02
C ILE A 335 23.84 -15.11 18.32
N LYS A 336 23.56 -15.87 17.25
CA LYS A 336 22.35 -15.72 16.44
C LYS A 336 21.71 -17.08 16.14
N PRO A 337 20.38 -17.13 15.91
CA PRO A 337 19.75 -18.31 15.33
C PRO A 337 20.37 -18.63 13.97
N ALA A 338 20.69 -19.90 13.74
CA ALA A 338 21.36 -20.34 12.51
C ALA A 338 20.46 -20.24 11.27
N PHE A 339 19.14 -20.40 11.45
CA PHE A 339 18.16 -20.63 10.38
C PHE A 339 17.17 -19.49 10.17
N GLN A 340 17.23 -18.44 11.00
CA GLN A 340 16.42 -17.24 10.81
C GLN A 340 17.25 -16.21 10.05
N SER A 341 16.59 -15.35 9.27
CA SER A 341 17.30 -14.26 8.60
C SER A 341 17.95 -13.35 9.64
N SER A 342 19.19 -12.89 9.37
CA SER A 342 19.82 -11.84 10.18
C SER A 342 18.89 -10.61 10.27
N GLY A 343 18.66 -9.94 11.39
CA GLY A 343 19.09 -10.18 12.76
C GLY A 343 17.94 -10.40 13.73
N GLN A 344 17.01 -11.30 13.46
CA GLN A 344 16.01 -11.64 14.49
C GLN A 344 16.70 -12.35 15.66
N ASP A 345 16.32 -11.99 16.90
CA ASP A 345 16.79 -12.61 18.14
C ASP A 345 18.34 -12.72 18.27
N GLU A 346 19.06 -11.61 18.12
CA GLU A 346 20.52 -11.56 18.29
C GLU A 346 20.93 -11.33 19.76
N TYR A 347 21.91 -12.11 20.22
CA TYR A 347 22.45 -11.99 21.57
C TYR A 347 23.86 -11.41 21.52
N LEU A 348 24.00 -10.16 21.94
CA LEU A 348 25.30 -9.58 22.21
C LEU A 348 25.78 -10.06 23.58
N VAL A 349 26.69 -11.05 23.59
CA VAL A 349 27.08 -11.77 24.81
C VAL A 349 27.63 -10.83 25.88
N SER A 350 28.35 -9.78 25.47
CA SER A 350 28.92 -8.77 26.37
C SER A 350 27.88 -7.94 27.15
N GLU A 351 26.63 -7.90 26.68
CA GLU A 351 25.53 -7.11 27.28
C GLU A 351 24.52 -7.98 28.04
N LEU A 352 24.72 -9.31 28.07
CA LEU A 352 23.81 -10.22 28.78
C LEU A 352 24.07 -10.24 30.29
N SER A 353 23.00 -10.36 31.06
CA SER A 353 23.10 -10.65 32.50
C SER A 353 23.63 -12.07 32.73
N PRO A 354 24.25 -12.36 33.89
CA PRO A 354 24.78 -13.69 34.20
C PRO A 354 23.75 -14.82 34.04
N GLN A 355 22.49 -14.58 34.44
CA GLN A 355 21.40 -15.54 34.29
C GLN A 355 21.09 -15.82 32.81
N LYS A 356 20.89 -14.77 32.02
CA LYS A 356 20.60 -14.90 30.57
C LYS A 356 21.74 -15.60 29.82
N LEU A 357 22.98 -15.37 30.24
CA LEU A 357 24.15 -16.02 29.67
C LEU A 357 24.18 -17.53 29.97
N GLN A 358 23.82 -17.94 31.19
CA GLN A 358 23.70 -19.35 31.55
C GLN A 358 22.57 -20.03 30.77
N ASP A 359 21.42 -19.35 30.64
CA ASP A 359 20.27 -19.84 29.89
C ASP A 359 20.63 -20.04 28.40
N LEU A 360 21.31 -19.05 27.78
CA LEU A 360 21.77 -19.14 26.40
C LEU A 360 22.72 -20.33 26.19
N ARG A 361 23.70 -20.51 27.08
CA ARG A 361 24.61 -21.68 27.00
C ARG A 361 23.87 -23.01 27.13
N ALA A 362 22.89 -23.10 28.02
CA ALA A 362 22.08 -24.30 28.16
C ALA A 362 21.23 -24.58 26.91
N GLN A 363 20.69 -23.54 26.26
CA GLN A 363 19.96 -23.65 25.00
C GLN A 363 20.87 -24.12 23.85
N MET A 364 22.06 -23.52 23.72
CA MET A 364 23.05 -23.88 22.71
C MET A 364 23.53 -25.32 22.89
N ALA A 365 23.75 -25.78 24.13
CA ALA A 365 24.15 -27.15 24.41
C ALA A 365 23.06 -28.18 24.07
N ARG A 366 21.78 -27.82 24.19
CA ARG A 366 20.65 -28.69 23.83
C ARG A 366 20.48 -28.83 22.32
N ASN A 367 20.63 -27.73 21.57
CA ASN A 367 20.40 -27.69 20.13
C ASN A 367 21.57 -27.00 19.41
N PRO A 368 22.76 -27.62 19.34
CA PRO A 368 23.97 -26.94 18.88
C PRO A 368 23.87 -26.47 17.42
N GLY A 369 23.21 -27.26 16.56
CA GLY A 369 23.03 -26.90 15.14
C GLY A 369 22.14 -25.68 14.89
N HIS A 370 21.40 -25.19 15.89
CA HIS A 370 20.46 -24.08 15.74
C HIS A 370 21.09 -22.71 15.98
N PHE A 371 22.40 -22.64 16.25
CA PHE A 371 23.09 -21.40 16.56
C PHE A 371 24.32 -21.19 15.67
N VAL A 372 24.57 -19.92 15.36
CA VAL A 372 25.85 -19.45 14.83
C VAL A 372 26.44 -18.42 15.80
N ALA A 373 27.75 -18.31 15.78
CA ALA A 373 28.47 -17.23 16.42
C ALA A 373 29.17 -16.38 15.37
N GLN A 374 29.13 -15.06 15.51
CA GLN A 374 29.79 -14.12 14.62
C GLN A 374 30.70 -13.18 15.40
N GLU A 375 31.78 -12.72 14.76
CA GLU A 375 32.58 -11.63 15.33
C GLU A 375 31.79 -10.33 15.40
N ARG A 376 32.14 -9.46 16.34
CA ARG A 376 31.62 -8.10 16.38
C ARG A 376 32.48 -7.17 15.53
N ILE A 377 31.94 -6.64 14.44
CA ILE A 377 32.62 -5.64 13.61
C ILE A 377 32.23 -4.22 14.05
N GLN A 378 33.23 -3.38 14.31
CA GLN A 378 33.03 -1.94 14.46
C GLN A 378 32.88 -1.28 13.09
N ARG A 379 31.70 -0.72 12.80
CA ARG A 379 31.39 -0.09 11.51
C ARG A 379 32.05 1.29 11.37
N SER A 380 32.51 1.59 10.16
CA SER A 380 32.97 2.93 9.79
C SER A 380 31.86 3.97 9.97
N ALA A 381 32.24 5.23 10.18
CA ALA A 381 31.32 6.35 10.26
C ALA A 381 31.44 7.26 9.02
N ALA A 382 30.35 7.94 8.68
CA ALA A 382 30.30 8.98 7.67
C ALA A 382 29.74 10.30 8.26
N PRO A 383 30.10 11.47 7.71
CA PRO A 383 29.55 12.75 8.15
C PRO A 383 28.04 12.83 7.88
N CYS A 384 27.28 13.26 8.88
CA CYS A 384 25.83 13.42 8.85
C CYS A 384 25.44 14.86 9.21
N TRP A 385 24.43 15.41 8.54
CA TRP A 385 23.93 16.76 8.84
C TRP A 385 22.81 16.68 9.86
N ARG A 386 23.08 17.10 11.10
CA ARG A 386 22.13 17.06 12.23
C ARG A 386 22.34 18.25 13.15
N ASP A 387 21.27 18.78 13.71
CA ASP A 387 21.31 19.96 14.60
C ASP A 387 22.11 21.12 14.00
N GLN A 388 21.99 21.32 12.67
CA GLN A 388 22.74 22.32 11.89
C GLN A 388 24.27 22.17 11.95
N GLN A 389 24.77 20.96 12.25
CA GLN A 389 26.19 20.64 12.34
C GLN A 389 26.52 19.28 11.68
N LEU A 390 27.81 19.06 11.41
CA LEU A 390 28.33 17.78 10.95
C LEU A 390 28.67 16.88 12.13
N GLN A 391 28.00 15.74 12.23
CA GLN A 391 28.24 14.74 13.26
C GLN A 391 28.56 13.38 12.61
N PRO A 392 29.41 12.54 13.24
CA PRO A 392 29.68 11.19 12.72
C PRO A 392 28.45 10.29 12.92
N GLY A 393 28.05 9.55 11.88
CA GLY A 393 27.03 8.50 11.98
C GLY A 393 27.57 7.17 11.43
N HIS A 394 27.28 6.07 12.12
CA HIS A 394 27.72 4.74 11.69
C HIS A 394 26.90 4.28 10.48
N ILE A 395 27.58 3.72 9.47
CA ILE A 395 26.96 3.38 8.19
C ILE A 395 26.82 1.87 7.97
N ALA A 396 25.71 1.49 7.34
CA ALA A 396 25.51 0.20 6.70
C ALA A 396 25.08 0.43 5.24
N LEU A 397 25.67 -0.31 4.30
CA LEU A 397 25.42 -0.15 2.87
C LEU A 397 24.69 -1.38 2.33
N ARG A 398 23.48 -1.20 1.78
CA ARG A 398 22.80 -2.21 0.97
C ARG A 398 23.04 -1.96 -0.51
N THR A 399 23.61 -2.94 -1.20
CA THR A 399 23.85 -2.93 -2.65
C THR A 399 22.87 -3.84 -3.37
N TYR A 400 22.64 -3.61 -4.67
CA TYR A 400 21.68 -4.37 -5.48
C TYR A 400 22.33 -4.83 -6.79
N GLY A 401 22.07 -6.07 -7.16
CA GLY A 401 22.50 -6.71 -8.40
C GLY A 401 21.35 -7.33 -9.16
N VAL A 402 21.47 -7.36 -10.48
CA VAL A 402 20.52 -8.01 -11.38
C VAL A 402 21.25 -8.99 -12.30
N ALA A 403 20.65 -10.15 -12.51
CA ALA A 403 21.20 -11.17 -13.39
C ALA A 403 21.19 -10.75 -14.87
N GLU A 404 22.25 -11.09 -15.58
CA GLU A 404 22.44 -10.86 -17.01
C GLU A 404 22.30 -12.17 -17.83
N ALA A 405 22.19 -12.05 -19.15
CA ALA A 405 21.99 -13.21 -20.04
C ALA A 405 23.16 -14.22 -20.02
N ASN A 406 24.37 -13.77 -19.72
CA ASN A 406 25.57 -14.61 -19.59
C ASN A 406 25.72 -15.24 -18.20
N GLY A 407 24.75 -15.09 -17.31
CA GLY A 407 24.79 -15.60 -15.93
C GLY A 407 25.66 -14.76 -14.97
N SER A 408 26.21 -13.63 -15.42
CA SER A 408 26.83 -12.64 -14.52
C SER A 408 25.78 -11.74 -13.86
N TYR A 409 26.20 -10.92 -12.89
CA TYR A 409 25.33 -9.95 -12.24
C TYR A 409 25.89 -8.55 -12.43
N GLN A 410 25.04 -7.64 -12.87
CA GLN A 410 25.37 -6.23 -12.91
C GLN A 410 24.89 -5.55 -11.63
N LEU A 411 25.80 -4.87 -10.94
CA LEU A 411 25.49 -4.10 -9.74
C LEU A 411 25.01 -2.70 -10.13
N MET A 412 24.05 -2.17 -9.38
CA MET A 412 23.61 -0.78 -9.47
C MET A 412 24.73 0.14 -8.97
N PRO A 413 25.23 1.13 -9.73
CA PRO A 413 26.27 2.06 -9.28
C PRO A 413 25.71 3.08 -8.26
N GLY A 414 25.34 2.55 -7.10
CA GLY A 414 24.55 3.16 -6.06
C GLY A 414 24.05 2.12 -5.07
N GLY A 415 23.25 2.54 -4.10
CA GLY A 415 22.76 1.66 -3.05
C GLY A 415 22.02 2.44 -2.00
N LEU A 416 21.46 1.71 -1.04
CA LEU A 416 20.81 2.31 0.11
C LEU A 416 21.81 2.37 1.27
N VAL A 417 22.20 3.58 1.66
CA VAL A 417 23.05 3.80 2.84
C VAL A 417 22.15 4.11 4.02
N ARG A 418 22.30 3.36 5.10
CA ARG A 418 21.57 3.54 6.35
C ARG A 418 22.51 4.07 7.41
N VAL A 419 22.00 4.98 8.25
CA VAL A 419 22.80 5.69 9.25
C VAL A 419 22.16 5.56 10.63
N ALA A 420 22.98 5.31 11.65
CA ALA A 420 22.59 5.31 13.05
C ALA A 420 23.58 6.11 13.93
N ASP A 421 23.11 6.55 15.09
CA ASP A 421 23.87 7.33 16.07
C ASP A 421 24.75 6.49 16.96
N SER A 422 24.43 5.20 17.05
CA SER A 422 25.18 4.23 17.80
C SER A 422 25.80 3.19 16.85
N SER A 423 26.84 2.52 17.34
CA SER A 423 27.47 1.38 16.64
C SER A 423 26.66 0.09 16.77
N GLN A 424 25.43 0.15 17.30
CA GLN A 424 24.58 -1.03 17.51
C GLN A 424 24.22 -1.75 16.19
N PRO A 425 23.80 -3.02 16.25
CA PRO A 425 23.43 -3.79 15.06
C PRO A 425 22.28 -3.12 14.27
N MET A 426 22.52 -2.81 12.99
CA MET A 426 21.50 -2.24 12.08
C MET A 426 20.88 -3.31 11.16
N GLU A 427 21.11 -4.60 11.43
CA GLU A 427 20.96 -5.69 10.46
C GLU A 427 19.51 -6.09 10.17
N LEU A 428 18.59 -5.66 11.04
CA LEU A 428 17.22 -6.13 11.14
C LEU A 428 16.18 -5.32 10.41
N SER A 429 16.27 -4.00 10.51
CA SER A 429 15.22 -3.15 10.03
C SER A 429 15.86 -2.15 9.09
N VAL A 430 15.41 -2.17 7.84
CA VAL A 430 15.65 -1.06 6.91
C VAL A 430 15.22 0.25 7.57
N LEU A 431 14.23 0.21 8.48
CA LEU A 431 13.75 1.34 9.30
C LEU A 431 14.44 1.51 10.68
N ALA A 432 15.39 0.65 11.10
CA ALA A 432 16.16 0.88 12.34
C ALA A 432 17.40 1.76 12.13
N GLY A 433 17.57 2.32 10.92
CA GLY A 433 18.44 3.47 10.70
C GLY A 433 17.59 4.72 10.75
N ILE A 434 17.92 5.62 11.68
CA ILE A 434 17.21 6.89 11.93
C ILE A 434 17.10 7.73 10.64
N SER A 435 18.07 7.58 9.73
CA SER A 435 18.13 8.25 8.44
C SER A 435 18.82 7.42 7.37
N SER A 436 18.62 7.81 6.11
CA SER A 436 19.32 7.26 4.95
C SER A 436 20.14 8.30 4.21
N LYS A 437 21.09 7.83 3.40
CA LYS A 437 21.91 8.65 2.50
C LYS A 437 21.92 8.06 1.11
N ASP A 438 22.17 8.90 0.12
CA ASP A 438 22.48 8.47 -1.25
C ASP A 438 23.94 7.97 -1.33
N LEU A 439 24.19 6.96 -2.16
CA LEU A 439 25.52 6.45 -2.47
C LEU A 439 25.98 7.00 -3.82
N TRP A 440 27.07 7.74 -3.83
CA TRP A 440 27.61 8.43 -4.99
C TRP A 440 28.85 7.71 -5.53
N ILE A 441 28.75 7.27 -6.78
CA ILE A 441 29.84 6.66 -7.54
C ILE A 441 30.19 7.57 -8.72
N PRO A 442 31.41 8.10 -8.83
CA PRO A 442 31.83 8.91 -9.96
C PRO A 442 32.07 8.04 -11.20
N ALA A 443 31.72 8.57 -12.37
CA ALA A 443 32.03 7.96 -13.67
C ALA A 443 33.46 8.29 -14.12
N GLU A 444 34.08 7.41 -14.91
CA GLU A 444 35.41 7.64 -15.51
C GLU A 444 35.37 8.61 -16.69
N GLY A 445 34.23 8.69 -17.39
CA GLY A 445 34.07 9.46 -18.64
C GLY A 445 32.78 10.27 -18.67
N GLU A 446 32.28 10.53 -19.88
CA GLU A 446 30.95 11.12 -20.04
C GLU A 446 29.88 10.16 -19.55
N VAL A 447 28.97 10.67 -18.73
CA VAL A 447 27.84 9.90 -18.23
C VAL A 447 26.78 9.87 -19.33
N ALA A 448 26.60 8.71 -19.96
CA ALA A 448 25.60 8.53 -21.00
C ALA A 448 24.20 8.94 -20.47
N PRO A 449 23.41 9.71 -21.24
CA PRO A 449 22.09 10.18 -20.82
C PRO A 449 21.02 9.07 -20.96
N ILE A 450 21.36 7.85 -20.57
CA ILE A 450 20.43 6.72 -20.60
C ILE A 450 19.28 7.03 -19.65
N SER A 451 18.08 6.95 -20.19
CA SER A 451 16.83 7.17 -19.49
C SER A 451 15.92 5.96 -19.70
N LEU A 452 15.07 5.69 -18.72
CA LEU A 452 13.94 4.78 -18.92
C LEU A 452 12.79 5.44 -19.67
N LEU A 453 12.85 6.77 -19.85
CA LEU A 453 11.91 7.48 -20.69
C LEU A 453 12.07 7.01 -22.14
N ILE A 454 10.94 6.80 -22.78
CA ILE A 454 10.86 6.50 -24.21
C ILE A 454 11.51 7.67 -24.97
N PRO A 455 12.46 7.42 -25.89
CA PRO A 455 13.07 8.48 -26.68
C PRO A 455 12.01 9.32 -27.40
N PRO A 456 12.19 10.65 -27.50
CA PRO A 456 11.18 11.54 -28.08
C PRO A 456 10.82 11.19 -29.53
N ASP A 457 11.75 10.60 -30.29
CA ASP A 457 11.54 10.19 -31.68
C ASP A 457 10.80 8.85 -31.83
N THR A 458 10.45 8.20 -30.72
CA THR A 458 9.69 6.94 -30.76
C THR A 458 8.23 7.24 -31.12
N PRO A 459 7.68 6.66 -32.20
CA PRO A 459 6.31 6.93 -32.60
C PRO A 459 5.34 6.46 -31.51
N VAL A 460 4.60 7.41 -30.93
CA VAL A 460 3.58 7.13 -29.91
C VAL A 460 2.33 6.58 -30.60
N THR A 461 1.92 5.37 -30.24
CA THR A 461 0.60 4.88 -30.63
C THR A 461 -0.44 5.56 -29.75
N LEU A 462 -1.25 6.43 -30.34
CA LEU A 462 -2.34 7.10 -29.63
C LEU A 462 -3.40 6.07 -29.22
N LYS A 463 -3.47 5.78 -27.92
CA LYS A 463 -4.51 4.94 -27.32
C LYS A 463 -5.38 5.81 -26.41
N ARG A 464 -6.69 5.77 -26.61
CA ARG A 464 -7.69 6.46 -25.76
C ARG A 464 -8.41 5.51 -24.80
N SER A 465 -8.24 4.21 -24.98
CA SER A 465 -8.68 3.19 -24.03
C SER A 465 -7.65 3.08 -22.90
N GLU A 466 -8.12 3.17 -21.65
CA GLU A 466 -7.28 2.95 -20.48
C GLU A 466 -6.59 1.57 -20.53
N PRO A 467 -5.42 1.42 -19.88
CA PRO A 467 -4.83 0.11 -19.63
C PRO A 467 -5.82 -0.81 -18.94
N LEU A 468 -5.53 -2.11 -18.97
CA LEU A 468 -6.31 -3.10 -18.24
C LEU A 468 -6.53 -2.66 -16.79
N PHE A 469 -7.79 -2.44 -16.44
CA PHE A 469 -8.20 -1.90 -15.16
C PHE A 469 -8.53 -3.04 -14.19
N PRO A 470 -7.74 -3.24 -13.11
CA PRO A 470 -7.95 -4.36 -12.18
C PRO A 470 -9.29 -4.25 -11.44
N SER A 471 -9.96 -5.39 -11.25
CA SER A 471 -11.30 -5.44 -10.65
C SER A 471 -11.32 -4.97 -9.20
N ARG A 472 -10.27 -5.25 -8.42
CA ARG A 472 -10.13 -4.79 -7.04
C ARG A 472 -9.95 -3.29 -6.93
N VAL A 473 -9.25 -2.67 -7.89
CA VAL A 473 -9.10 -1.20 -7.94
C VAL A 473 -10.47 -0.56 -8.19
N ALA A 474 -11.28 -1.15 -9.08
CA ALA A 474 -12.65 -0.72 -9.30
C ALA A 474 -13.50 -0.83 -8.02
N ASP A 475 -13.35 -1.93 -7.27
CA ASP A 475 -14.02 -2.16 -5.99
C ASP A 475 -13.61 -1.10 -4.96
N ASN A 476 -12.29 -0.90 -4.77
CA ASN A 476 -11.78 0.07 -3.81
C ASN A 476 -12.20 1.51 -4.15
N LEU A 477 -12.23 1.89 -5.43
CA LEU A 477 -12.71 3.21 -5.84
C LEU A 477 -14.21 3.36 -5.64
N TYR A 478 -14.99 2.32 -5.92
CA TYR A 478 -16.42 2.29 -5.64
C TYR A 478 -16.71 2.53 -4.15
N TRP A 479 -16.04 1.77 -3.27
CA TRP A 479 -16.16 1.97 -1.83
C TRP A 479 -15.60 3.32 -1.37
N LEU A 480 -14.51 3.81 -1.96
CA LEU A 480 -13.96 5.13 -1.62
C LEU A 480 -14.98 6.23 -1.93
N GLY A 481 -15.65 6.14 -3.08
CA GLY A 481 -16.75 7.02 -3.44
C GLY A 481 -17.89 6.97 -2.41
N GLN A 482 -18.29 5.78 -1.96
CA GLN A 482 -19.29 5.66 -0.90
C GLN A 482 -18.82 6.29 0.41
N SER A 483 -17.60 6.01 0.87
CA SER A 483 -17.09 6.53 2.14
C SER A 483 -16.99 8.06 2.14
N ILE A 484 -16.54 8.67 1.03
CA ILE A 484 -16.52 10.13 0.86
C ILE A 484 -17.94 10.72 0.96
N GLU A 485 -18.89 10.14 0.24
CA GLU A 485 -20.27 10.66 0.23
C GLU A 485 -20.98 10.43 1.57
N ARG A 486 -20.76 9.27 2.22
CA ARG A 486 -21.28 8.94 3.54
C ARG A 486 -20.77 9.92 4.58
N ALA A 487 -19.46 10.12 4.66
CA ALA A 487 -18.86 11.07 5.60
C ALA A 487 -19.43 12.48 5.40
N GLY A 488 -19.52 12.93 4.15
CA GLY A 488 -20.08 14.26 3.83
C GLY A 488 -21.58 14.39 4.13
N PHE A 489 -22.36 13.32 3.98
CA PHE A 489 -23.78 13.31 4.35
C PHE A 489 -23.97 13.33 5.87
N LEU A 490 -23.27 12.45 6.60
CA LEU A 490 -23.32 12.40 8.06
C LEU A 490 -22.88 13.73 8.68
N ALA A 491 -21.80 14.33 8.18
CA ALA A 491 -21.34 15.63 8.61
C ALA A 491 -22.40 16.73 8.40
N ARG A 492 -23.11 16.76 7.25
CA ARG A 492 -24.22 17.72 7.04
C ARG A 492 -25.39 17.50 8.00
N LEU A 493 -25.74 16.24 8.27
CA LEU A 493 -26.81 15.89 9.20
C LEU A 493 -26.45 16.27 10.64
N LEU A 494 -25.22 15.97 11.06
CA LEU A 494 -24.67 16.35 12.36
C LEU A 494 -24.63 17.87 12.52
N ARG A 495 -24.14 18.60 11.50
CA ARG A 495 -24.12 20.07 11.52
C ARG A 495 -25.51 20.65 11.77
N ALA A 496 -26.52 20.13 11.06
CA ALA A 496 -27.90 20.60 11.23
C ALA A 496 -28.43 20.33 12.65
N ALA A 497 -28.17 19.15 13.22
CA ALA A 497 -28.58 18.83 14.58
C ALA A 497 -27.82 19.65 15.64
N LEU A 498 -26.49 19.72 15.52
CA LEU A 498 -25.61 20.44 16.45
C LEU A 498 -25.91 21.93 16.45
N ALA A 499 -26.11 22.57 15.29
CA ALA A 499 -26.46 23.98 15.22
C ALA A 499 -27.73 24.34 16.01
N ARG A 500 -28.67 23.39 16.14
CA ARG A 500 -29.90 23.53 16.94
C ARG A 500 -29.67 23.22 18.42
N LEU A 501 -28.81 22.25 18.73
CA LEU A 501 -28.41 21.91 20.10
C LEU A 501 -27.53 22.99 20.75
N THR A 502 -26.84 23.80 19.95
CA THR A 502 -26.01 24.92 20.41
C THR A 502 -26.73 26.27 20.41
N ASP A 503 -27.95 26.34 19.86
CA ASP A 503 -28.72 27.59 19.84
C ASP A 503 -29.33 27.86 21.22
N GLU A 504 -29.27 29.11 21.69
CA GLU A 504 -29.74 29.50 23.03
C GLU A 504 -31.25 29.83 23.07
N SER A 505 -32.00 29.55 22.00
CA SER A 505 -33.43 29.85 21.92
C SER A 505 -34.28 28.83 22.69
N ASP A 506 -35.09 29.30 23.66
CA ASP A 506 -36.11 28.53 24.40
C ASP A 506 -37.33 28.08 23.54
N ASP A 507 -37.19 28.01 22.22
CA ASP A 507 -38.27 27.63 21.32
C ASP A 507 -38.44 26.09 21.29
N ASP A 508 -39.68 25.62 21.15
CA ASP A 508 -39.95 24.21 20.83
C ASP A 508 -39.37 23.92 19.43
N LEU A 509 -38.41 22.98 19.35
CA LEU A 509 -37.65 22.62 18.14
C LEU A 509 -38.12 21.26 17.59
N PRO A 510 -39.32 21.15 17.01
CA PRO A 510 -39.87 19.87 16.55
C PRO A 510 -39.04 19.24 15.43
N GLU A 511 -38.29 20.04 14.66
CA GLU A 511 -37.36 19.52 13.67
C GLU A 511 -36.16 18.78 14.27
N LEU A 512 -35.75 19.11 15.50
CA LEU A 512 -34.64 18.45 16.17
C LEU A 512 -34.96 16.97 16.40
N THR A 513 -36.20 16.65 16.79
CA THR A 513 -36.66 15.26 16.93
C THR A 513 -36.52 14.46 15.64
N GLY A 514 -36.86 15.05 14.48
CA GLY A 514 -36.67 14.36 13.19
C GLY A 514 -35.21 14.23 12.77
N LEU A 515 -34.36 15.21 13.10
CA LEU A 515 -32.91 15.12 12.86
C LEU A 515 -32.25 14.06 13.74
N LEU A 516 -32.64 13.96 15.02
CA LEU A 516 -32.16 12.91 15.94
C LEU A 516 -32.63 11.52 15.49
N ARG A 517 -33.88 11.37 15.02
CA ARG A 517 -34.36 10.13 14.38
C ARG A 517 -33.52 9.74 13.17
N ALA A 518 -33.22 10.71 12.30
CA ALA A 518 -32.36 10.46 11.15
C ALA A 518 -30.92 10.06 11.56
N LEU A 519 -30.37 10.64 12.64
CA LEU A 519 -29.07 10.24 13.19
C LEU A 519 -29.10 8.81 13.74
N VAL A 520 -30.18 8.39 14.41
CA VAL A 520 -30.38 7.00 14.87
C VAL A 520 -30.47 6.04 13.68
N ASP A 521 -31.28 6.35 12.67
CA ASP A 521 -31.43 5.50 11.48
C ASP A 521 -30.13 5.37 10.66
N GLN A 522 -29.24 6.35 10.80
CA GLN A 522 -27.89 6.33 10.24
C GLN A 522 -26.83 5.76 11.19
N GLY A 523 -27.24 5.25 12.36
CA GLY A 523 -26.35 4.60 13.32
C GLY A 523 -25.37 5.52 14.05
N GLN A 524 -25.68 6.82 14.15
CA GLN A 524 -24.86 7.80 14.88
C GLN A 524 -25.30 7.97 16.34
N LEU A 525 -26.51 7.53 16.68
CA LEU A 525 -27.12 7.67 18.01
C LEU A 525 -27.80 6.37 18.42
N ASP A 526 -27.84 6.09 19.72
CA ASP A 526 -28.68 5.03 20.28
C ASP A 526 -30.17 5.44 20.19
N PRO A 527 -31.10 4.53 19.82
CA PRO A 527 -32.53 4.80 19.83
C PRO A 527 -33.07 5.38 21.14
N GLY A 528 -32.42 5.10 22.28
CA GLY A 528 -32.75 5.63 23.60
C GLY A 528 -32.62 7.15 23.77
N TYR A 529 -32.03 7.86 22.78
CA TYR A 529 -31.94 9.32 22.77
C TYR A 529 -33.05 10.01 21.96
N VAL A 530 -33.98 9.24 21.35
CA VAL A 530 -35.17 9.78 20.66
C VAL A 530 -36.36 9.70 21.62
N ILE A 531 -36.41 10.54 22.65
CA ILE A 531 -37.45 10.46 23.70
C ILE A 531 -37.83 11.87 24.23
N ASP A 532 -39.04 11.97 24.80
CA ASP A 532 -39.49 13.02 25.71
C ASP A 532 -38.43 13.30 26.83
N ASP A 533 -38.35 14.56 27.28
CA ASP A 533 -37.37 15.11 28.25
C ASP A 533 -35.91 15.24 27.75
N LEU A 534 -35.72 15.66 26.48
CA LEU A 534 -34.40 15.88 25.86
C LEU A 534 -33.48 16.77 26.73
N GLU A 535 -34.01 17.85 27.31
CA GLU A 535 -33.26 18.79 28.18
C GLU A 535 -32.53 18.08 29.33
N THR A 536 -33.16 17.06 29.92
CA THR A 536 -32.59 16.34 31.08
C THR A 536 -31.48 15.37 30.65
N LYS A 537 -31.48 14.96 29.37
CA LYS A 537 -30.53 14.00 28.78
C LYS A 537 -29.43 14.67 27.95
N LEU A 538 -29.46 16.00 27.80
CA LEU A 538 -28.47 16.75 27.00
C LEU A 538 -27.01 16.47 27.42
N PRO A 539 -26.64 16.47 28.71
CA PRO A 539 -25.26 16.17 29.12
C PRO A 539 -24.82 14.76 28.72
N ASP A 540 -25.69 13.76 28.93
CA ASP A 540 -25.41 12.36 28.58
C ASP A 540 -25.34 12.17 27.05
N LEU A 541 -26.17 12.91 26.30
CA LEU A 541 -26.15 12.92 24.84
C LEU A 541 -24.85 13.54 24.31
N GLN A 542 -24.35 14.62 24.94
CA GLN A 542 -23.09 15.25 24.56
C GLN A 542 -21.91 14.30 24.72
N GLU A 543 -21.77 13.70 25.91
CA GLU A 543 -20.70 12.74 26.19
C GLU A 543 -20.77 11.55 25.23
N TYR A 544 -21.98 11.03 24.96
CA TYR A 544 -22.19 9.94 24.04
C TYR A 544 -21.82 10.31 22.59
N MET A 545 -22.28 11.46 22.08
CA MET A 545 -22.02 11.90 20.70
C MET A 545 -20.53 12.13 20.46
N VAL A 546 -19.83 12.82 21.37
CA VAL A 546 -18.38 13.04 21.25
C VAL A 546 -17.66 11.69 21.19
N LYS A 547 -18.01 10.74 22.07
CA LYS A 547 -17.39 9.42 22.09
C LYS A 547 -17.65 8.62 20.81
N VAL A 548 -18.92 8.50 20.39
CA VAL A 548 -19.32 7.68 19.24
C VAL A 548 -18.80 8.24 17.92
N LEU A 549 -18.79 9.57 17.77
CA LEU A 549 -18.35 10.18 16.52
C LEU A 549 -16.89 9.90 16.23
N PHE A 550 -16.03 9.82 17.26
CA PHE A 550 -14.60 9.52 17.09
C PHE A 550 -14.24 8.03 17.27
N ASP A 551 -15.21 7.13 17.46
CA ASP A 551 -14.97 5.69 17.59
C ASP A 551 -14.95 4.99 16.20
N PRO A 552 -13.78 4.52 15.71
CA PRO A 552 -13.70 3.85 14.42
C PRO A 552 -14.31 2.43 14.43
N THR A 553 -14.63 1.88 15.60
CA THR A 553 -15.20 0.53 15.75
C THR A 553 -16.69 0.47 15.47
N GLU A 554 -17.38 1.62 15.52
CA GLU A 554 -18.80 1.74 15.20
C GLU A 554 -19.03 1.63 13.69
N PRO A 555 -19.60 0.52 13.16
CA PRO A 555 -19.57 0.21 11.72
C PRO A 555 -20.31 1.21 10.81
N LEU A 556 -21.25 1.97 11.38
CA LEU A 556 -22.01 3.00 10.66
C LEU A 556 -21.53 4.42 11.00
N GLY A 557 -20.63 4.57 11.97
CA GLY A 557 -20.18 5.85 12.49
C GLY A 557 -19.37 6.69 11.50
N LEU A 558 -19.34 8.00 11.72
CA LEU A 558 -18.53 8.93 10.94
C LEU A 558 -17.03 8.59 10.99
N ALA A 559 -16.48 8.26 12.16
CA ALA A 559 -15.10 7.82 12.29
C ALA A 559 -14.78 6.56 11.47
N ASN A 560 -15.71 5.61 11.39
CA ASN A 560 -15.52 4.44 10.53
C ASN A 560 -15.48 4.84 9.05
N ALA A 561 -16.39 5.71 8.59
CA ALA A 561 -16.36 6.20 7.22
C ALA A 561 -15.05 6.92 6.88
N MET A 562 -14.50 7.71 7.81
CA MET A 562 -13.21 8.38 7.65
C MET A 562 -12.02 7.41 7.69
N SER A 563 -12.08 6.39 8.55
CA SER A 563 -11.09 5.30 8.59
C SER A 563 -11.07 4.50 7.29
N GLU A 564 -12.25 4.16 6.76
CA GLU A 564 -12.40 3.49 5.47
C GLU A 564 -11.94 4.37 4.31
N LEU A 565 -12.26 5.67 4.31
CA LEU A 565 -11.72 6.62 3.34
C LEU A 565 -10.19 6.59 3.35
N ARG A 566 -9.55 6.71 4.52
CA ARG A 566 -8.09 6.65 4.67
C ARG A 566 -7.52 5.32 4.14
N ARG A 567 -8.13 4.20 4.53
CA ARG A 567 -7.73 2.84 4.11
C ARG A 567 -7.81 2.66 2.60
N LEU A 568 -8.94 3.04 2.00
CA LEU A 568 -9.21 2.90 0.58
C LEU A 568 -8.34 3.86 -0.24
N ASN A 569 -8.18 5.11 0.21
CA ASN A 569 -7.29 6.11 -0.40
C ASN A 569 -5.84 5.59 -0.50
N ALA A 570 -5.33 4.92 0.54
CA ALA A 570 -4.02 4.27 0.49
C ALA A 570 -3.94 3.16 -0.58
N SER A 571 -5.02 2.40 -0.77
CA SER A 571 -5.06 1.26 -1.72
C SER A 571 -5.14 1.67 -3.19
N VAL A 572 -5.70 2.85 -3.50
CA VAL A 572 -5.91 3.32 -4.88
C VAL A 572 -4.92 4.40 -5.32
N ARG A 573 -3.85 4.61 -4.54
CA ARG A 573 -2.84 5.65 -4.75
C ARG A 573 -2.29 5.72 -6.18
N ASP A 574 -2.17 4.59 -6.86
CA ASP A 574 -1.65 4.51 -8.23
C ASP A 574 -2.63 4.96 -9.32
N TRP A 575 -3.90 5.12 -8.95
CA TRP A 575 -5.02 5.34 -9.86
C TRP A 575 -5.69 6.69 -9.67
N ILE A 576 -5.22 7.48 -8.71
CA ILE A 576 -5.69 8.84 -8.44
C ILE A 576 -4.54 9.85 -8.53
N SER A 577 -4.86 11.14 -8.68
CA SER A 577 -3.83 12.18 -8.69
C SER A 577 -3.16 12.30 -7.31
N PRO A 578 -1.87 12.70 -7.26
CA PRO A 578 -1.20 13.00 -5.99
C PRO A 578 -1.97 14.01 -5.13
N GLU A 579 -2.55 15.03 -5.76
CA GLU A 579 -3.32 16.07 -5.09
C GLU A 579 -4.61 15.49 -4.45
N LEU A 580 -5.36 14.65 -5.18
CA LEU A 580 -6.55 13.98 -4.63
C LEU A 580 -6.17 13.06 -3.46
N TRP A 581 -5.09 12.29 -3.59
CA TRP A 581 -4.61 11.42 -2.52
C TRP A 581 -4.24 12.21 -1.27
N GLN A 582 -3.52 13.32 -1.44
CA GLN A 582 -3.04 14.17 -0.35
C GLN A 582 -4.19 14.92 0.35
N THR A 583 -5.10 15.54 -0.41
CA THR A 583 -6.27 16.21 0.18
C THR A 583 -7.15 15.23 0.96
N SER A 584 -7.34 14.01 0.44
CA SER A 584 -8.09 12.95 1.14
C SER A 584 -7.37 12.49 2.42
N GLN A 585 -6.04 12.44 2.41
CA GLN A 585 -5.25 12.13 3.61
C GLN A 585 -5.41 13.21 4.68
N TYR A 586 -5.23 14.48 4.33
CA TYR A 586 -5.35 15.59 5.28
C TYR A 586 -6.75 15.67 5.88
N ALA A 587 -7.80 15.48 5.07
CA ALA A 587 -9.18 15.44 5.58
C ALA A 587 -9.37 14.39 6.69
N SER A 588 -8.76 13.21 6.56
CA SER A 588 -8.83 12.17 7.59
C SER A 588 -7.94 12.47 8.79
N GLU A 589 -6.72 12.99 8.57
CA GLU A 589 -5.77 13.28 9.64
C GLU A 589 -6.25 14.43 10.53
N ASP A 590 -6.70 15.53 9.92
CA ASP A 590 -7.25 16.69 10.62
C ASP A 590 -8.47 16.27 11.47
N TYR A 591 -9.35 15.43 10.91
CA TYR A 591 -10.51 14.90 11.62
C TYR A 591 -10.14 14.09 12.87
N PHE A 592 -9.23 13.12 12.75
CA PHE A 592 -8.82 12.30 13.90
C PHE A 592 -7.94 13.06 14.90
N ALA A 593 -7.18 14.07 14.46
CA ALA A 593 -6.42 14.93 15.34
C ALA A 593 -7.32 15.81 16.22
N ALA A 594 -8.48 16.22 15.70
CA ALA A 594 -9.46 17.02 16.45
C ALA A 594 -10.06 16.30 17.66
N ALA A 595 -10.12 14.96 17.63
CA ALA A 595 -10.68 14.13 18.70
C ALA A 595 -10.04 14.38 20.08
N ALA A 596 -8.77 14.81 20.12
CA ALA A 596 -8.06 15.08 21.36
C ALA A 596 -8.47 16.39 22.06
N ASN A 597 -9.14 17.29 21.35
CA ASN A 597 -9.49 18.64 21.82
C ASN A 597 -10.98 18.95 21.56
N THR A 598 -11.85 17.93 21.61
CA THR A 598 -13.29 18.10 21.40
C THR A 598 -14.02 17.55 22.62
N ASP A 599 -14.54 18.44 23.46
CA ASP A 599 -15.23 18.10 24.72
C ASP A 599 -16.73 18.49 24.69
N ASP A 600 -17.14 19.38 23.78
CA ASP A 600 -18.52 19.88 23.69
C ASP A 600 -19.11 19.98 22.28
N PHE A 601 -20.41 20.32 22.20
CA PHE A 601 -21.13 20.44 20.94
C PHE A 601 -20.63 21.58 20.03
N SER A 602 -20.11 22.66 20.59
CA SER A 602 -19.62 23.83 19.83
C SER A 602 -18.29 23.51 19.14
N GLU A 603 -17.39 22.84 19.87
CA GLU A 603 -16.15 22.31 19.31
C GLU A 603 -16.45 21.24 18.26
N LEU A 604 -17.39 20.33 18.53
CA LEU A 604 -17.80 19.31 17.58
C LEU A 604 -18.41 19.91 16.31
N LEU A 605 -19.22 20.96 16.42
CA LEU A 605 -19.75 21.70 15.28
C LEU A 605 -18.62 22.28 14.42
N THR A 606 -17.59 22.84 15.06
CA THR A 606 -16.39 23.36 14.37
C THR A 606 -15.63 22.26 13.62
N VAL A 607 -15.49 21.07 14.22
CA VAL A 607 -14.86 19.91 13.58
C VAL A 607 -15.65 19.46 12.35
N VAL A 608 -16.98 19.38 12.47
CA VAL A 608 -17.87 18.98 11.38
C VAL A 608 -17.84 19.99 10.24
N ASP A 609 -17.84 21.29 10.52
CA ASP A 609 -17.73 22.33 9.50
C ASP A 609 -16.39 22.28 8.76
N ARG A 610 -15.29 22.07 9.49
CA ARG A 610 -13.97 21.87 8.89
C ARG A 610 -13.95 20.63 7.99
N LEU A 611 -14.49 19.52 8.46
CA LEU A 611 -14.58 18.29 7.69
C LEU A 611 -15.37 18.48 6.38
N LEU A 612 -16.49 19.23 6.41
CA LEU A 612 -17.26 19.54 5.21
C LEU A 612 -16.45 20.34 4.19
N PHE A 613 -15.64 21.30 4.65
CA PHE A 613 -14.72 22.05 3.79
C PHE A 613 -13.68 21.11 3.13
N ASP A 614 -13.06 20.23 3.92
CA ASP A 614 -12.04 19.31 3.41
C ASP A 614 -12.64 18.28 2.43
N LEU A 615 -13.83 17.73 2.71
CA LEU A 615 -14.54 16.82 1.80
C LEU A 615 -15.06 17.50 0.53
N ALA A 616 -15.36 18.80 0.58
CA ALA A 616 -15.66 19.60 -0.60
C ALA A 616 -14.40 19.74 -1.48
N ALA A 617 -13.24 19.98 -0.88
CA ALA A 617 -11.96 20.00 -1.59
C ALA A 617 -11.65 18.65 -2.25
N VAL A 618 -11.82 17.54 -1.52
CA VAL A 618 -11.70 16.17 -2.08
C VAL A 618 -12.65 15.99 -3.27
N SER A 619 -13.91 16.41 -3.14
CA SER A 619 -14.91 16.31 -4.20
C SER A 619 -14.53 17.12 -5.44
N GLY A 620 -13.96 18.31 -5.26
CA GLY A 620 -13.41 19.14 -6.34
C GLY A 620 -12.26 18.43 -7.06
N GLN A 621 -11.32 17.85 -6.32
CA GLN A 621 -10.19 17.09 -6.91
C GLN A 621 -10.66 15.85 -7.68
N VAL A 622 -11.70 15.16 -7.23
CA VAL A 622 -12.33 14.07 -8.00
C VAL A 622 -12.91 14.57 -9.32
N HIS A 623 -13.57 15.74 -9.31
CA HIS A 623 -14.20 16.28 -10.50
C HIS A 623 -13.17 16.84 -11.49
N ASP A 624 -12.17 17.57 -11.03
CA ASP A 624 -11.25 18.32 -11.88
C ASP A 624 -9.94 17.57 -12.18
N GLY A 625 -9.50 16.69 -11.26
CA GLY A 625 -8.21 16.02 -11.33
C GLY A 625 -8.22 14.64 -11.99
N MET A 626 -9.39 14.00 -12.14
CA MET A 626 -9.49 12.65 -12.69
C MET A 626 -9.91 12.62 -14.17
N ILE A 627 -9.26 11.75 -14.94
CA ILE A 627 -9.68 11.41 -16.31
C ILE A 627 -11.04 10.70 -16.26
N ARG A 628 -11.92 11.00 -17.24
CA ARG A 628 -13.28 10.41 -17.36
C ARG A 628 -13.27 8.96 -17.88
N GLY A 629 -12.43 8.12 -17.29
CA GLY A 629 -12.36 6.68 -17.55
C GLY A 629 -12.90 5.83 -16.39
N PRO A 630 -12.72 4.49 -16.45
CA PRO A 630 -13.15 3.53 -15.44
C PRO A 630 -12.91 3.96 -13.99
N ALA A 631 -11.73 4.48 -13.64
CA ALA A 631 -11.42 4.88 -12.27
C ALA A 631 -12.40 5.92 -11.72
N TRP A 632 -12.59 7.02 -12.45
CA TRP A 632 -13.53 8.08 -12.09
C TRP A 632 -14.97 7.56 -12.05
N ARG A 633 -15.36 6.70 -13.02
CA ARG A 633 -16.72 6.16 -13.10
C ARG A 633 -17.07 5.30 -11.89
N PHE A 634 -16.20 4.37 -11.49
CA PHE A 634 -16.49 3.53 -10.32
C PHE A 634 -16.58 4.35 -9.04
N LEU A 635 -15.68 5.32 -8.85
CA LEU A 635 -15.75 6.25 -7.72
C LEU A 635 -17.06 7.04 -7.74
N ASP A 636 -17.44 7.63 -8.87
CA ASP A 636 -18.66 8.41 -8.97
C ASP A 636 -19.91 7.53 -8.82
N ILE A 637 -19.97 6.33 -9.40
CA ILE A 637 -21.06 5.35 -9.18
C ILE A 637 -21.27 5.10 -7.69
N GLY A 638 -20.18 4.86 -6.94
CA GLY A 638 -20.23 4.69 -5.49
C GLY A 638 -20.87 5.88 -4.79
N ARG A 639 -20.43 7.10 -5.12
CA ARG A 639 -21.01 8.35 -4.60
C ARG A 639 -22.49 8.49 -4.94
N ARG A 640 -22.90 8.23 -6.19
CA ARG A 640 -24.30 8.38 -6.63
C ARG A 640 -25.23 7.41 -5.90
N ILE A 641 -24.82 6.14 -5.75
CA ILE A 641 -25.62 5.13 -5.03
C ILE A 641 -25.75 5.51 -3.55
N GLU A 642 -24.65 5.89 -2.91
CA GLU A 642 -24.64 6.29 -1.50
C GLU A 642 -25.48 7.55 -1.27
N ARG A 643 -25.36 8.56 -2.14
CA ARG A 643 -26.15 9.80 -2.08
C ARG A 643 -27.64 9.52 -2.20
N ALA A 644 -28.06 8.77 -3.22
CA ALA A 644 -29.46 8.42 -3.41
C ALA A 644 -30.02 7.62 -2.22
N THR A 645 -29.22 6.72 -1.66
CA THR A 645 -29.58 5.92 -0.48
C THR A 645 -29.75 6.81 0.75
N ASN A 646 -28.83 7.74 0.99
CA ASN A 646 -28.87 8.65 2.14
C ASN A 646 -30.01 9.67 2.03
N THR A 647 -30.29 10.20 0.84
CA THR A 647 -31.47 11.03 0.60
C THR A 647 -32.75 10.24 0.88
N ALA A 648 -32.88 9.01 0.37
CA ALA A 648 -34.06 8.18 0.63
C ALA A 648 -34.24 7.85 2.12
N LYS A 649 -33.16 7.51 2.83
CA LYS A 649 -33.17 7.26 4.28
C LYS A 649 -33.61 8.50 5.05
N LEU A 650 -33.01 9.66 4.78
CA LEU A 650 -33.35 10.92 5.43
C LEU A 650 -34.84 11.23 5.31
N LEU A 651 -35.37 11.10 4.09
CA LEU A 651 -36.79 11.32 3.84
C LEU A 651 -37.63 10.30 4.62
N LEU A 652 -37.29 9.01 4.61
CA LEU A 652 -38.02 8.00 5.38
C LEU A 652 -38.03 8.28 6.89
N SER A 653 -36.94 8.80 7.45
CA SER A 653 -36.84 9.16 8.87
C SER A 653 -37.62 10.43 9.25
N THR A 654 -37.99 11.26 8.27
CA THR A 654 -38.55 12.61 8.49
C THR A 654 -39.93 12.84 7.86
N ILE A 655 -40.41 11.94 6.98
CA ILE A 655 -41.67 12.04 6.23
C ILE A 655 -42.93 11.70 7.05
N ASP A 656 -42.83 11.77 8.38
CA ASP A 656 -43.98 11.67 9.27
C ASP A 656 -44.98 12.80 8.98
N ALA A 657 -46.28 12.47 8.95
CA ALA A 657 -47.34 13.41 8.55
C ALA A 657 -47.40 14.67 9.42
N GLU A 658 -47.03 14.56 10.71
CA GLU A 658 -47.02 15.70 11.63
C GLU A 658 -45.73 16.52 11.51
N LEU A 659 -44.58 15.90 11.28
CA LEU A 659 -43.30 16.61 11.18
C LEU A 659 -43.10 17.29 9.82
N ILE A 660 -43.40 16.60 8.70
CA ILE A 660 -43.11 17.15 7.37
C ILE A 660 -44.05 18.29 6.96
N ALA A 661 -45.19 18.43 7.65
CA ALA A 661 -46.09 19.58 7.51
C ALA A 661 -45.50 20.87 8.10
N GLN A 662 -44.47 20.78 8.94
CA GLN A 662 -43.92 21.91 9.68
C GLN A 662 -42.80 22.61 8.89
N ARG A 663 -42.90 23.94 8.78
CA ARG A 663 -41.91 24.76 8.06
C ARG A 663 -40.46 24.62 8.59
N PRO A 664 -40.21 24.52 9.91
CA PRO A 664 -38.86 24.28 10.43
C PRO A 664 -38.24 22.98 9.93
N MET A 665 -39.02 21.88 9.87
CA MET A 665 -38.57 20.61 9.31
C MET A 665 -38.23 20.73 7.82
N LEU A 666 -39.08 21.36 7.02
CA LEU A 666 -38.80 21.61 5.60
C LEU A 666 -37.50 22.41 5.40
N ARG A 667 -37.24 23.40 6.27
CA ARG A 667 -35.99 24.17 6.27
C ARG A 667 -34.78 23.30 6.62
N ALA A 668 -34.90 22.44 7.64
CA ALA A 668 -33.85 21.51 8.05
C ALA A 668 -33.51 20.50 6.94
N LEU A 669 -34.52 19.96 6.25
CA LEU A 669 -34.32 19.07 5.10
C LEU A 669 -33.56 19.77 3.96
N LEU A 670 -33.96 20.99 3.61
CA LEU A 670 -33.28 21.78 2.58
C LEU A 670 -31.84 22.15 2.97
N GLU A 671 -31.55 22.26 4.27
CA GLU A 671 -30.21 22.50 4.80
C GLU A 671 -29.32 21.26 4.68
N VAL A 672 -29.80 20.09 5.12
CA VAL A 672 -29.05 18.82 5.02
C VAL A 672 -28.82 18.42 3.56
N LEU A 673 -29.80 18.65 2.69
CA LEU A 673 -29.72 18.37 1.25
C LEU A 673 -29.00 19.46 0.44
N ASP A 674 -28.53 20.53 1.08
CA ASP A 674 -27.88 21.68 0.42
C ASP A 674 -28.70 22.31 -0.73
N CYS A 675 -30.03 22.33 -0.56
CA CYS A 675 -30.99 22.78 -1.57
C CYS A 675 -31.63 24.14 -1.23
N ARG A 676 -31.21 24.78 -0.14
CA ARG A 676 -31.86 25.99 0.41
C ARG A 676 -31.88 27.16 -0.58
N MET A 677 -30.77 27.41 -1.27
CA MET A 677 -30.68 28.48 -2.27
C MET A 677 -31.48 28.17 -3.54
N THR A 678 -31.45 26.92 -4.02
CA THR A 678 -32.24 26.47 -5.16
C THR A 678 -33.73 26.61 -4.90
N TYR A 679 -34.18 26.19 -3.72
CA TYR A 679 -35.57 26.33 -3.30
C TYR A 679 -36.00 27.81 -3.25
N ARG A 680 -35.16 28.66 -2.63
CA ARG A 680 -35.40 30.10 -2.52
C ARG A 680 -35.58 30.75 -3.90
N MET A 681 -34.75 30.39 -4.88
CA MET A 681 -34.84 30.93 -6.24
C MET A 681 -36.10 30.47 -6.99
N ARG A 682 -36.52 29.21 -6.82
CA ARG A 682 -37.66 28.65 -7.57
C ARG A 682 -39.01 28.94 -6.94
N TYR A 683 -39.10 28.91 -5.61
CA TYR A 683 -40.36 28.98 -4.86
C TYR A 683 -40.48 30.21 -3.95
N LEU A 684 -39.57 31.18 -4.07
CA LEU A 684 -39.62 32.49 -3.39
C LEU A 684 -39.86 32.40 -1.86
N GLU A 685 -39.19 31.44 -1.20
CA GLU A 685 -39.31 31.15 0.25
C GLU A 685 -40.67 30.64 0.72
N ASN A 686 -41.63 30.37 -0.18
CA ASN A 686 -42.87 29.69 0.18
C ASN A 686 -42.59 28.20 0.45
N LEU A 687 -42.19 27.86 1.67
CA LEU A 687 -41.89 26.49 2.10
C LEU A 687 -43.17 25.63 2.08
N GLN A 688 -43.20 24.66 1.17
CA GLN A 688 -44.28 23.71 0.96
C GLN A 688 -43.68 22.31 0.80
N GLN A 689 -44.39 21.29 1.30
CA GLN A 689 -43.92 19.91 1.30
C GLN A 689 -43.64 19.38 -0.11
N ASN A 690 -44.60 19.55 -1.03
CA ASN A 690 -44.48 19.16 -2.44
C ASN A 690 -43.22 19.71 -3.09
N GLY A 691 -42.88 21.00 -2.88
CA GLY A 691 -41.69 21.62 -3.45
C GLY A 691 -40.39 21.05 -2.90
N VAL A 692 -40.34 20.67 -1.61
CA VAL A 692 -39.15 20.04 -1.01
C VAL A 692 -39.00 18.61 -1.52
N LEU A 693 -40.09 17.86 -1.60
CA LEU A 693 -40.08 16.49 -2.14
C LEU A 693 -39.73 16.46 -3.63
N ASP A 694 -40.20 17.45 -4.40
CA ASP A 694 -39.85 17.60 -5.83
C ASP A 694 -38.34 17.78 -6.01
N LEU A 695 -37.74 18.72 -5.26
CA LEU A 695 -36.28 18.92 -5.29
C LEU A 695 -35.50 17.69 -4.81
N ALA A 696 -36.00 16.95 -3.82
CA ALA A 696 -35.29 15.82 -3.23
C ALA A 696 -35.44 14.50 -4.01
N ILE A 697 -36.53 14.31 -4.75
CA ILE A 697 -36.86 13.04 -5.40
C ILE A 697 -36.85 13.17 -6.93
N THR A 698 -37.65 14.07 -7.48
CA THR A 698 -38.06 14.05 -8.90
C THR A 698 -37.21 14.96 -9.80
N ASP A 699 -36.56 15.98 -9.23
CA ASP A 699 -35.82 16.98 -10.02
C ASP A 699 -34.54 16.41 -10.66
N GLU A 700 -34.60 16.06 -11.95
CA GLU A 700 -33.45 15.59 -12.76
C GLU A 700 -32.35 16.63 -12.99
N THR A 701 -32.50 17.88 -12.50
CA THR A 701 -31.47 18.93 -12.59
C THR A 701 -30.76 19.19 -11.26
N ASN A 702 -31.28 18.68 -10.14
CA ASN A 702 -30.72 18.91 -8.82
C ASN A 702 -29.68 17.82 -8.44
N PRO A 703 -28.41 18.17 -8.18
CA PRO A 703 -27.36 17.21 -7.82
C PRO A 703 -27.59 16.38 -6.55
N HIS A 704 -28.59 16.73 -5.74
CA HIS A 704 -28.96 16.01 -4.52
C HIS A 704 -30.22 15.15 -4.66
N SER A 705 -30.93 15.24 -5.79
CA SER A 705 -32.15 14.46 -5.98
C SER A 705 -31.86 13.00 -6.32
N ILE A 706 -32.81 12.10 -6.00
CA ILE A 706 -32.72 10.68 -6.35
C ILE A 706 -32.76 10.50 -7.88
N SER A 707 -33.61 11.25 -8.58
CA SER A 707 -33.74 11.18 -10.04
C SER A 707 -32.46 11.58 -10.77
N PHE A 708 -31.80 12.66 -10.34
CA PHE A 708 -30.52 13.08 -10.90
C PHE A 708 -29.45 11.99 -10.73
N GLN A 709 -29.36 11.36 -9.55
CA GLN A 709 -28.42 10.26 -9.34
C GLN A 709 -28.73 9.08 -10.28
N ALA A 710 -30.01 8.74 -10.44
CA ALA A 710 -30.44 7.64 -11.29
C ALA A 710 -30.08 7.88 -12.77
N VAL A 711 -30.27 9.10 -13.28
CA VAL A 711 -29.90 9.48 -14.65
C VAL A 711 -28.40 9.36 -14.87
N LEU A 712 -27.56 9.90 -13.97
CA LEU A 712 -26.11 9.78 -14.10
C LEU A 712 -25.61 8.32 -13.98
N LEU A 713 -26.25 7.51 -13.13
CA LEU A 713 -25.94 6.08 -13.03
C LEU A 713 -26.19 5.35 -14.35
N VAL A 714 -27.19 5.76 -15.14
CA VAL A 714 -27.43 5.23 -16.50
C VAL A 714 -26.24 5.53 -17.40
N GLU A 715 -25.82 6.79 -17.46
CA GLU A 715 -24.69 7.23 -18.30
C GLU A 715 -23.39 6.49 -17.95
N HIS A 716 -23.14 6.28 -16.66
CA HIS A 716 -21.98 5.54 -16.20
C HIS A 716 -22.00 4.09 -16.64
N LEU A 717 -23.13 3.41 -16.46
CA LEU A 717 -23.27 1.99 -16.80
C LEU A 717 -23.20 1.72 -18.30
N GLU A 718 -23.74 2.63 -19.11
CA GLU A 718 -23.62 2.56 -20.58
C GLU A 718 -22.17 2.73 -21.07
N SER A 719 -21.33 3.40 -20.27
CA SER A 719 -19.93 3.64 -20.60
C SER A 719 -18.97 2.55 -20.09
N LEU A 720 -19.41 1.63 -19.23
CA LEU A 720 -18.60 0.52 -18.75
C LEU A 720 -18.45 -0.57 -19.84
N PRO A 721 -17.44 -1.45 -19.76
CA PRO A 721 -17.32 -2.59 -20.65
C PRO A 721 -18.56 -3.49 -20.56
N GLN A 722 -19.31 -3.63 -21.66
CA GLN A 722 -20.50 -4.47 -21.73
C GLN A 722 -20.31 -5.65 -22.69
N ASP A 723 -20.70 -6.84 -22.24
CA ASP A 723 -20.99 -7.95 -23.15
C ASP A 723 -22.23 -7.59 -23.95
N ARG A 724 -22.09 -7.50 -25.28
CA ARG A 724 -23.20 -7.22 -26.19
C ARG A 724 -24.12 -8.44 -26.31
N HIS A 725 -24.89 -8.71 -25.27
CA HIS A 725 -25.92 -9.75 -25.25
C HIS A 725 -27.28 -9.18 -25.68
N PRO A 726 -28.15 -9.92 -26.40
CA PRO A 726 -29.48 -9.45 -26.81
C PRO A 726 -30.44 -9.18 -25.64
N LEU A 727 -30.15 -9.72 -24.45
CA LEU A 727 -30.91 -9.47 -23.22
C LEU A 727 -30.23 -8.38 -22.38
N ARG A 728 -31.02 -7.48 -21.79
CA ARG A 728 -30.53 -6.47 -20.84
C ARG A 728 -29.93 -7.14 -19.60
N SER A 729 -28.78 -6.64 -19.16
CA SER A 729 -28.10 -7.18 -17.98
C SER A 729 -28.89 -6.91 -16.68
N PRO A 730 -28.67 -7.72 -15.62
CA PRO A 730 -29.34 -7.53 -14.32
C PRO A 730 -29.20 -6.11 -13.75
N GLU A 731 -28.01 -5.53 -13.80
CA GLU A 731 -27.73 -4.18 -13.32
C GLU A 731 -28.53 -3.11 -14.09
N SER A 732 -28.65 -3.25 -15.43
CA SER A 732 -29.49 -2.35 -16.23
C SER A 732 -30.98 -2.46 -15.86
N ARG A 733 -31.46 -3.65 -15.50
CA ARG A 733 -32.87 -3.85 -15.09
C ARG A 733 -33.17 -3.22 -13.72
N SER A 734 -32.26 -3.33 -12.75
CA SER A 734 -32.40 -2.66 -11.45
C SER A 734 -32.39 -1.14 -11.59
N LEU A 735 -31.52 -0.61 -12.43
CA LEU A 735 -31.46 0.81 -12.71
C LEU A 735 -32.71 1.33 -13.43
N MET A 736 -33.24 0.60 -14.42
CA MET A 736 -34.49 0.97 -15.07
C MET A 736 -35.66 1.04 -14.09
N ARG A 737 -35.72 0.12 -13.10
CA ARG A 737 -36.72 0.16 -12.03
C ARG A 737 -36.57 1.42 -11.16
N LEU A 738 -35.33 1.77 -10.79
CA LEU A 738 -35.05 3.00 -10.04
C LEU A 738 -35.51 4.24 -10.80
N VAL A 739 -35.10 4.38 -12.07
CA VAL A 739 -35.49 5.51 -12.94
C VAL A 739 -37.01 5.56 -13.11
N HIS A 740 -37.66 4.40 -13.27
CA HIS A 740 -39.11 4.32 -13.39
C HIS A 740 -39.81 4.78 -12.11
N SER A 741 -39.44 4.27 -10.93
CA SER A 741 -40.03 4.72 -9.66
C SER A 741 -39.82 6.21 -9.43
N ALA A 742 -38.64 6.74 -9.78
CA ALA A 742 -38.31 8.15 -9.60
C ALA A 742 -39.13 9.07 -10.52
N ARG A 743 -39.35 8.66 -11.76
CA ARG A 743 -40.15 9.41 -12.76
C ARG A 743 -41.65 9.24 -12.62
N MET A 744 -42.11 8.15 -12.01
CA MET A 744 -43.54 7.91 -11.82
C MET A 744 -44.13 8.83 -10.76
N LEU A 745 -43.35 9.22 -9.74
CA LEU A 745 -43.75 10.29 -8.83
C LEU A 745 -43.75 11.61 -9.60
N THR A 746 -44.94 12.14 -9.92
CA THR A 746 -45.06 13.48 -10.49
C THR A 746 -45.27 14.51 -9.38
N THR A 747 -44.95 15.79 -9.64
CA THR A 747 -45.19 16.88 -8.69
C THR A 747 -46.67 16.99 -8.31
N LEU A 748 -47.58 16.68 -9.24
CA LEU A 748 -49.04 16.62 -9.02
C LEU A 748 -49.42 15.46 -8.11
N GLU A 749 -48.85 14.27 -8.33
CA GLU A 749 -49.10 13.11 -7.47
C GLU A 749 -48.52 13.32 -6.07
N LEU A 750 -47.42 14.06 -5.90
CA LEU A 750 -46.87 14.41 -4.59
C LEU A 750 -47.77 15.36 -3.78
N GLU A 751 -48.61 16.17 -4.45
CA GLU A 751 -49.62 17.02 -3.78
C GLU A 751 -50.83 16.22 -3.30
N GLU A 752 -51.25 15.21 -4.08
CA GLU A 752 -52.48 14.44 -3.81
C GLU A 752 -52.23 13.13 -3.04
N SER A 753 -50.98 12.65 -2.98
CA SER A 753 -50.63 11.37 -2.35
C SER A 753 -50.53 11.49 -0.83
N PRO A 754 -51.12 10.55 -0.07
CA PRO A 754 -50.85 10.47 1.37
C PRO A 754 -49.36 10.15 1.60
N PRO A 755 -48.75 10.60 2.71
CA PRO A 755 -47.33 10.33 3.03
C PRO A 755 -46.93 8.85 2.91
N ASN A 756 -47.86 7.94 3.23
CA ASN A 756 -47.68 6.49 3.10
C ASN A 756 -47.36 6.02 1.67
N GLN A 757 -47.89 6.67 0.63
CA GLN A 757 -47.61 6.31 -0.76
C GLN A 757 -46.19 6.72 -1.16
N VAL A 758 -45.73 7.90 -0.71
CA VAL A 758 -44.35 8.36 -0.93
C VAL A 758 -43.36 7.45 -0.20
N VAL A 759 -43.68 7.02 1.03
CA VAL A 759 -42.89 6.03 1.79
C VAL A 759 -42.72 4.72 1.02
N VAL A 760 -43.78 4.19 0.42
CA VAL A 760 -43.72 2.93 -0.37
C VAL A 760 -42.79 3.08 -1.57
N GLU A 761 -42.86 4.19 -2.30
CA GLU A 761 -41.97 4.40 -3.45
C GLU A 761 -40.51 4.61 -3.01
N LEU A 762 -40.24 5.36 -1.92
CA LEU A 762 -38.90 5.50 -1.35
C LEU A 762 -38.31 4.14 -0.94
N GLN A 763 -39.09 3.26 -0.33
CA GLN A 763 -38.67 1.90 0.01
C GLN A 763 -38.35 1.07 -1.24
N ARG A 764 -39.12 1.20 -2.32
CA ARG A 764 -38.83 0.53 -3.62
C ARG A 764 -37.56 1.05 -4.26
N MET A 765 -37.31 2.36 -4.20
CA MET A 765 -36.06 2.97 -4.69
C MET A 765 -34.87 2.44 -3.89
N GLN A 766 -34.96 2.40 -2.56
CA GLN A 766 -33.92 1.90 -1.68
C GLN A 766 -33.59 0.42 -1.97
N LYS A 767 -34.62 -0.40 -2.19
CA LYS A 767 -34.45 -1.80 -2.63
C LYS A 767 -33.74 -1.89 -3.99
N SER A 768 -34.13 -1.05 -4.96
CA SER A 768 -33.53 -1.05 -6.30
C SER A 768 -32.07 -0.61 -6.28
N LEU A 769 -31.71 0.36 -5.43
CA LEU A 769 -30.33 0.79 -5.20
C LEU A 769 -29.47 -0.33 -4.60
N LYS A 770 -30.01 -1.06 -3.60
CA LYS A 770 -29.33 -2.22 -3.01
C LYS A 770 -29.10 -3.32 -4.03
N GLU A 771 -30.14 -3.69 -4.79
CA GLU A 771 -30.02 -4.70 -5.85
C GLU A 771 -29.04 -4.26 -6.94
N LEU A 772 -28.99 -2.97 -7.29
CA LEU A 772 -28.01 -2.44 -8.22
C LEU A 772 -26.57 -2.61 -7.70
N ALA A 773 -26.31 -2.24 -6.44
CA ALA A 773 -25.01 -2.42 -5.80
C ALA A 773 -24.57 -3.89 -5.83
N ASP A 774 -25.44 -4.81 -5.42
CA ASP A 774 -25.15 -6.25 -5.39
C ASP A 774 -24.79 -6.81 -6.79
N GLU A 775 -25.51 -6.40 -7.83
CA GLU A 775 -25.25 -6.85 -9.20
C GLU A 775 -23.95 -6.27 -9.78
N LEU A 776 -23.60 -5.02 -9.43
CA LEU A 776 -22.32 -4.43 -9.82
C LEU A 776 -21.14 -5.17 -9.20
N THR A 777 -21.25 -5.53 -7.92
CA THR A 777 -20.22 -6.30 -7.21
C THR A 777 -20.02 -7.68 -7.84
N LYS A 778 -21.10 -8.40 -8.14
CA LYS A 778 -21.00 -9.74 -8.76
C LYS A 778 -20.32 -9.71 -10.12
N LYS A 779 -20.72 -8.76 -10.98
CA LYS A 779 -20.26 -8.69 -12.37
C LYS A 779 -18.84 -8.16 -12.49
N TYR A 780 -18.56 -6.99 -11.92
CA TYR A 780 -17.31 -6.28 -12.18
C TYR A 780 -16.22 -6.54 -11.14
N LEU A 781 -16.59 -6.93 -9.91
CA LEU A 781 -15.64 -6.95 -8.78
C LEU A 781 -15.21 -8.38 -8.44
N VAL A 782 -16.15 -9.31 -8.32
CA VAL A 782 -15.87 -10.70 -7.90
C VAL A 782 -15.63 -11.66 -9.08
N HIS A 783 -16.13 -11.38 -10.28
CA HIS A 783 -16.03 -12.27 -11.45
C HIS A 783 -16.54 -13.71 -11.16
N SER A 784 -17.58 -13.83 -10.33
CA SER A 784 -18.20 -15.12 -9.98
C SER A 784 -19.09 -15.67 -11.11
N VAL A 785 -19.40 -14.85 -12.11
CA VAL A 785 -20.17 -15.26 -13.29
C VAL A 785 -19.22 -15.85 -14.32
N ARG A 786 -19.48 -17.08 -14.77
CA ARG A 786 -18.75 -17.68 -15.90
C ARG A 786 -18.89 -16.75 -17.11
N PRO A 787 -17.79 -16.28 -17.74
CA PRO A 787 -17.90 -15.82 -19.11
C PRO A 787 -18.32 -17.05 -19.92
N GLN A 788 -19.56 -17.06 -20.43
CA GLN A 788 -19.96 -18.06 -21.39
C GLN A 788 -19.10 -17.83 -22.63
N GLN A 789 -18.24 -18.80 -22.95
CA GLN A 789 -17.46 -18.78 -24.17
C GLN A 789 -18.43 -18.64 -25.36
N MET A 790 -18.18 -17.67 -26.24
CA MET A 790 -18.76 -17.71 -27.57
C MET A 790 -18.08 -18.85 -28.34
N GLY A 791 -18.84 -19.88 -28.66
CA GLY A 791 -18.45 -20.94 -29.60
C GLY A 791 -18.51 -22.34 -29.00
N ASP A 792 -19.73 -22.89 -28.91
CA ASP A 792 -20.06 -24.23 -29.39
C ASP A 792 -21.41 -24.15 -30.12
#